data_AF-A0A4R6T1T1-F1
#
_entry.id   AF-A0A4R6T1T1-F1
#
_cell.length_a   1.000
_cell.length_b   1.000
_cell.length_c   1.000
_cell.angle_alpha   90.00
_cell.angle_beta   90.00
_cell.angle_gamma   90.00
#
_symmetry.space_group_name_H-M   'P 1'
#
loop_
_entity.id
_entity.type
_entity.pdbx_description
1 polymer ?
#
loop_
_entity_poly.entity_id
_entity_poly.type
_entity_poly.pdbx_seq_one_letter_code
_entity_poly.pdbx_strand_id
1 'polypeptide(L)'
;MQMNILSSRLSLMIALLLSAGVAGAQDIQKPGVNSPTSFAIVVDQNTYSQAKKEIDSYKNAVEKDGLGTYIISSNWKNPEEIRSVLKKLYNQKQSLEGAVLVGDIPIAMIRDAQYLTSTFKMNQKVNWQRSSVPSDRFYDDFQLEFDFIKQDTARKDYFYYSISPAGSQKINMSIYSARIKPPVIAGKDKYQLIREYLNKVVIEKSRENKINDVFISTSHGYNSESSNAWAGEQLAFKGQFPDLFRPGNQVKFFSFLNETFLKFNLLSALKSKDLDIAIMHGHGDTDIQLVNGYPYVSNPQGSIENLTRYLRAKVRDAKDAKRDVEKVKEGFVKSLGVSMGWMDNAFDPKVIEADSIFNDDLDIHVKDILSAKPNARFVMLDNCLTGSFHLDEYLAGYYPFSGGNNIVAIANSIGVLQDLWPDQLMGILQHGSRVGNWFKHTAYLESHIMGDPTFSFTANTDFDVNKAITGKNSVAYWKTLLSKPDADLQALSLVYLARLLDSKALSALLKKTYLNSPYETTRMQAFQLLERLDNADYQEILISATKDPYEFIRRNAVNEISERGGKEFIPALINMVVDDYHSERIGYKIRTTLPFMDAETSKKQLEDQVNADRLVHFEKSKADLLKLVNYSEVKVKGIIDTILDKSKADKVRLYDIMTMRAYRYHQTIPALIQTVKDQTNSDAIRIAALEVLSWFPRSYKKQEIIALCKEIEQGESYNQELKKQAKKNIGIFL
;
A
#
# COMPACT_ATOMS: atom_id res chain seq x y z
N MET A 1 60.62 -50.66 1.37
CA MET A 1 59.98 -49.36 1.68
C MET A 1 59.78 -48.58 0.37
N GLN A 2 58.87 -49.02 -0.50
CA GLN A 2 58.54 -48.27 -1.74
C GLN A 2 57.20 -48.68 -2.40
N MET A 3 56.37 -49.51 -1.78
CA MET A 3 55.11 -49.99 -2.39
C MET A 3 53.81 -49.62 -1.63
N ASN A 4 53.88 -48.84 -0.54
CA ASN A 4 52.69 -48.44 0.23
C ASN A 4 52.32 -46.95 0.14
N ILE A 5 52.94 -46.18 -0.75
CA ILE A 5 52.68 -44.72 -0.87
C ILE A 5 51.89 -44.37 -2.15
N LEU A 6 51.77 -45.29 -3.13
CA LEU A 6 51.01 -45.03 -4.36
C LEU A 6 49.51 -45.35 -4.26
N SER A 7 49.06 -46.27 -3.40
CA SER A 7 47.63 -46.65 -3.32
C SER A 7 46.78 -45.69 -2.46
N SER A 8 47.39 -44.97 -1.50
CA SER A 8 46.67 -44.00 -0.67
C SER A 8 46.50 -42.63 -1.33
N ARG A 9 47.39 -42.25 -2.25
CA ARG A 9 47.28 -40.97 -2.98
C ARG A 9 46.26 -41.01 -4.12
N LEU A 10 46.03 -42.16 -4.76
CA LEU A 10 45.03 -42.29 -5.83
C LEU A 10 43.59 -42.34 -5.28
N SER A 11 43.40 -42.94 -4.09
CA SER A 11 42.09 -43.01 -3.42
C SER A 11 41.67 -41.67 -2.81
N LEU A 12 42.62 -40.83 -2.37
CA LEU A 12 42.34 -39.48 -1.88
C LEU A 12 42.06 -38.47 -3.01
N MET A 13 42.60 -38.70 -4.22
CA MET A 13 42.33 -37.85 -5.39
C MET A 13 40.96 -38.15 -6.02
N ILE A 14 40.45 -39.38 -5.93
CA ILE A 14 39.12 -39.76 -6.44
C ILE A 14 38.01 -39.39 -5.44
N ALA A 15 38.29 -39.39 -4.13
CA ALA A 15 37.34 -38.93 -3.11
C ALA A 15 37.19 -37.39 -3.03
N LEU A 16 38.19 -36.63 -3.49
CA LEU A 16 38.11 -35.15 -3.61
C LEU A 16 37.45 -34.68 -4.93
N LEU A 17 37.12 -35.58 -5.84
CA LEU A 17 36.43 -35.27 -7.11
C LEU A 17 34.92 -35.59 -7.10
N LEU A 18 34.37 -36.07 -5.98
CA LEU A 18 32.96 -36.50 -5.87
C LEU A 18 32.11 -35.76 -4.83
N SER A 19 32.61 -34.64 -4.30
CA SER A 19 31.81 -33.71 -3.47
C SER A 19 31.91 -32.25 -3.94
N ALA A 20 32.17 -32.04 -5.22
CA ALA A 20 31.82 -30.78 -5.88
C ALA A 20 30.35 -30.89 -6.31
N GLY A 21 29.43 -30.69 -5.36
CA GLY A 21 28.08 -30.31 -5.75
C GLY A 21 28.21 -29.07 -6.62
N VAL A 22 27.82 -29.17 -7.89
CA VAL A 22 27.88 -28.08 -8.86
C VAL A 22 26.92 -26.98 -8.37
N ALA A 23 27.39 -26.13 -7.46
CA ALA A 23 26.82 -24.81 -7.28
C ALA A 23 27.20 -24.04 -8.54
N GLY A 24 26.30 -24.04 -9.53
CA GLY A 24 26.46 -23.21 -10.72
C GLY A 24 26.68 -21.77 -10.27
N ALA A 25 27.87 -21.21 -10.53
CA ALA A 25 28.12 -19.81 -10.33
C ALA A 25 27.11 -19.00 -11.17
N GLN A 26 26.66 -17.87 -10.64
CA GLN A 26 25.74 -16.98 -11.33
C GLN A 26 26.37 -16.49 -12.64
N ASP A 27 25.61 -16.49 -13.74
CA ASP A 27 26.04 -15.86 -14.98
C ASP A 27 25.65 -14.39 -14.98
N ILE A 28 26.64 -13.50 -15.10
CA ILE A 28 26.48 -12.05 -15.03
C ILE A 28 27.00 -11.42 -16.31
N GLN A 29 26.07 -10.92 -17.13
CA GLN A 29 26.38 -10.10 -18.29
C GLN A 29 26.38 -8.64 -17.88
N LYS A 30 27.50 -7.95 -18.11
CA LYS A 30 27.68 -6.53 -17.76
C LYS A 30 26.96 -5.60 -18.75
N PRO A 31 26.71 -4.34 -18.36
CA PRO A 31 26.23 -3.31 -19.26
C PRO A 31 27.10 -3.17 -20.51
N GLY A 32 26.46 -2.92 -21.65
CA GLY A 32 27.11 -2.57 -22.91
C GLY A 32 27.41 -1.07 -23.03
N VAL A 33 26.77 -0.23 -22.20
CA VAL A 33 26.93 1.23 -22.18
C VAL A 33 27.44 1.74 -20.84
N ASN A 34 28.16 2.86 -20.86
CA ASN A 34 28.56 3.59 -19.66
C ASN A 34 27.50 4.65 -19.33
N SER A 35 26.88 4.56 -18.17
CA SER A 35 25.85 5.49 -17.70
C SER A 35 26.08 5.87 -16.24
N PRO A 36 25.45 6.94 -15.72
CA PRO A 36 25.63 7.36 -14.33
C PRO A 36 25.24 6.28 -13.30
N THR A 37 24.17 5.56 -13.59
CA THR A 37 23.61 4.46 -12.77
C THR A 37 23.46 3.21 -13.62
N SER A 38 23.09 2.09 -13.00
CA SER A 38 22.81 0.83 -13.68
C SER A 38 21.47 0.21 -13.27
N PHE A 39 21.01 -0.73 -14.08
CA PHE A 39 19.81 -1.54 -13.85
C PHE A 39 20.14 -3.04 -13.91
N ALA A 40 19.34 -3.88 -13.26
CA ALA A 40 19.55 -5.33 -13.27
C ALA A 40 18.30 -6.09 -13.70
N ILE A 41 18.45 -6.96 -14.71
CA ILE A 41 17.48 -7.99 -15.06
C ILE A 41 17.90 -9.27 -14.34
N VAL A 42 17.18 -9.62 -13.28
CA VAL A 42 17.37 -10.86 -12.51
C VAL A 42 16.40 -11.91 -13.05
N VAL A 43 16.92 -13.04 -13.51
CA VAL A 43 16.10 -14.08 -14.17
C VAL A 43 16.52 -15.47 -13.72
N ASP A 44 15.59 -16.41 -13.61
CA ASP A 44 15.95 -17.82 -13.38
C ASP A 44 16.53 -18.45 -14.66
N GLN A 45 17.39 -19.46 -14.50
CA GLN A 45 18.11 -20.05 -15.64
C GLN A 45 17.19 -20.60 -16.72
N ASN A 46 16.05 -21.21 -16.35
CA ASN A 46 15.15 -21.83 -17.32
C ASN A 46 14.40 -20.75 -18.12
N THR A 47 13.88 -19.72 -17.45
CA THR A 47 13.29 -18.56 -18.12
C THR A 47 14.30 -17.88 -19.04
N TYR A 48 15.55 -17.73 -18.61
CA TYR A 48 16.58 -17.14 -19.45
C TYR A 48 16.82 -17.99 -20.71
N SER A 49 16.97 -19.30 -20.57
CA SER A 49 17.15 -20.20 -21.71
C SER A 49 15.98 -20.16 -22.71
N GLN A 50 14.74 -20.02 -22.22
CA GLN A 50 13.53 -20.02 -23.04
C GLN A 50 13.19 -18.66 -23.68
N ALA A 51 13.73 -17.54 -23.15
CA ALA A 51 13.41 -16.18 -23.59
C ALA A 51 14.67 -15.31 -23.80
N LYS A 52 15.83 -15.94 -24.05
CA LYS A 52 17.13 -15.25 -24.13
C LYS A 52 17.12 -14.09 -25.12
N LYS A 53 16.58 -14.31 -26.33
CA LYS A 53 16.55 -13.29 -27.39
C LYS A 53 15.76 -12.05 -26.96
N GLU A 54 14.61 -12.26 -26.34
CA GLU A 54 13.71 -11.20 -25.89
C GLU A 54 14.28 -10.45 -24.68
N ILE A 55 14.93 -11.17 -23.75
CA ILE A 55 15.62 -10.56 -22.60
C ILE A 55 16.82 -9.72 -23.06
N ASP A 56 17.63 -10.24 -24.00
CA ASP A 56 18.76 -9.50 -24.56
C ASP A 56 18.26 -8.26 -25.34
N SER A 57 17.13 -8.36 -26.05
CA SER A 57 16.50 -7.22 -26.75
C SER A 57 15.96 -6.18 -25.78
N TYR A 58 15.35 -6.61 -24.67
CA TYR A 58 14.89 -5.72 -23.61
C TYR A 58 16.05 -4.98 -22.95
N LYS A 59 17.15 -5.69 -22.60
CA LYS A 59 18.40 -5.05 -22.14
C LYS A 59 18.82 -3.94 -23.10
N ASN A 60 18.91 -4.23 -24.40
CA ASN A 60 19.35 -3.26 -25.39
C ASN A 60 18.42 -2.04 -25.47
N ALA A 61 17.11 -2.24 -25.31
CA ALA A 61 16.14 -1.13 -25.26
C ALA A 61 16.34 -0.25 -24.02
N VAL A 62 16.60 -0.83 -22.85
CA VAL A 62 16.91 -0.06 -21.62
C VAL A 62 18.23 0.71 -21.76
N GLU A 63 19.25 0.09 -22.37
CA GLU A 63 20.54 0.75 -22.60
C GLU A 63 20.46 1.89 -23.61
N LYS A 64 19.58 1.79 -24.61
CA LYS A 64 19.28 2.88 -25.56
C LYS A 64 18.70 4.11 -24.85
N ASP A 65 17.95 3.92 -23.77
CA ASP A 65 17.43 4.98 -22.91
C ASP A 65 18.48 5.52 -21.91
N GLY A 66 19.76 5.17 -22.10
CA GLY A 66 20.88 5.68 -21.32
C GLY A 66 21.04 5.02 -19.95
N LEU A 67 20.50 3.81 -19.73
CA LEU A 67 20.63 3.07 -18.48
C LEU A 67 21.34 1.73 -18.70
N GLY A 68 22.61 1.67 -18.33
CA GLY A 68 23.45 0.47 -18.42
C GLY A 68 22.85 -0.70 -17.65
N THR A 69 22.72 -1.85 -18.30
CA THR A 69 21.86 -2.93 -17.79
C THR A 69 22.60 -4.27 -17.67
N TYR A 70 22.55 -4.86 -16.48
CA TYR A 70 23.02 -6.21 -16.20
C TYR A 70 21.94 -7.24 -16.56
N ILE A 71 22.36 -8.42 -17.04
CA ILE A 71 21.54 -9.64 -17.00
C ILE A 71 22.21 -10.59 -16.02
N ILE A 72 21.42 -11.11 -15.07
CA ILE A 72 21.88 -11.97 -13.98
C ILE A 72 21.01 -13.22 -14.01
N SER A 73 21.57 -14.34 -14.46
CA SER A 73 20.85 -15.61 -14.55
C SER A 73 21.48 -16.67 -13.65
N SER A 74 20.62 -17.40 -12.93
CA SER A 74 21.03 -18.48 -12.02
C SER A 74 19.86 -19.41 -11.72
N ASN A 75 20.16 -20.57 -11.13
CA ASN A 75 19.17 -21.39 -10.45
C ASN A 75 19.02 -20.91 -9.00
N TRP A 76 18.19 -19.88 -8.79
CA TRP A 76 18.02 -19.23 -7.50
C TRP A 76 17.46 -20.20 -6.46
N LYS A 77 18.17 -20.39 -5.35
CA LYS A 77 17.74 -21.30 -4.27
C LYS A 77 16.88 -20.59 -3.23
N ASN A 78 17.15 -19.32 -3.00
CA ASN A 78 16.49 -18.51 -1.98
C ASN A 78 16.59 -17.01 -2.31
N PRO A 79 15.77 -16.16 -1.66
CA PRO A 79 15.83 -14.71 -1.81
C PRO A 79 17.19 -14.06 -1.49
N GLU A 80 17.95 -14.59 -0.54
CA GLU A 80 19.21 -14.01 -0.05
C GLU A 80 20.31 -13.98 -1.12
N GLU A 81 20.36 -15.00 -1.98
CA GLU A 81 21.28 -15.05 -3.12
C GLU A 81 21.09 -13.84 -4.04
N ILE A 82 19.83 -13.48 -4.35
CA ILE A 82 19.49 -12.33 -5.19
C ILE A 82 19.80 -11.02 -4.44
N ARG A 83 19.33 -10.88 -3.19
CA ARG A 83 19.55 -9.66 -2.38
C ARG A 83 21.03 -9.35 -2.23
N SER A 84 21.88 -10.36 -2.04
CA SER A 84 23.33 -10.21 -1.94
C SER A 84 23.96 -9.65 -3.22
N VAL A 85 23.49 -10.10 -4.39
CA VAL A 85 23.98 -9.62 -5.69
C VAL A 85 23.57 -8.19 -5.94
N LEU A 86 22.30 -7.86 -5.68
CA LEU A 86 21.78 -6.50 -5.84
C LEU A 86 22.52 -5.51 -4.92
N LYS A 87 22.76 -5.88 -3.66
CA LYS A 87 23.61 -5.09 -2.74
C LYS A 87 25.02 -4.89 -3.26
N LYS A 88 25.64 -5.92 -3.85
CA LYS A 88 26.97 -5.81 -4.44
C LYS A 88 27.01 -4.84 -5.62
N LEU A 89 26.02 -4.89 -6.51
CA LEU A 89 25.92 -3.97 -7.66
C LEU A 89 25.61 -2.53 -7.22
N TYR A 90 24.74 -2.35 -6.22
CA TYR A 90 24.43 -1.05 -5.65
C TYR A 90 25.66 -0.31 -5.12
N ASN A 91 26.61 -1.04 -4.51
CA ASN A 91 27.83 -0.46 -3.96
C ASN A 91 28.95 -0.21 -4.99
N GLN A 92 28.70 -0.42 -6.29
CA GLN A 92 29.67 -0.11 -7.34
C GLN A 92 29.68 1.38 -7.70
N LYS A 93 30.72 1.80 -8.44
CA LYS A 93 30.83 3.18 -8.94
C LYS A 93 29.63 3.57 -9.82
N GLN A 94 29.25 2.70 -10.74
CA GLN A 94 27.99 2.80 -11.46
C GLN A 94 26.91 2.11 -10.62
N SER A 95 26.42 2.83 -9.61
CA SER A 95 25.49 2.29 -8.61
C SER A 95 24.19 1.82 -9.28
N LEU A 96 23.65 0.72 -8.78
CA LEU A 96 22.37 0.19 -9.19
C LEU A 96 21.24 1.14 -8.76
N GLU A 97 20.39 1.58 -9.68
CA GLU A 97 19.19 2.39 -9.35
C GLU A 97 17.91 1.56 -9.22
N GLY A 98 17.89 0.36 -9.83
CA GLY A 98 16.70 -0.48 -9.94
C GLY A 98 16.98 -1.91 -10.43
N ALA A 99 15.99 -2.79 -10.29
CA ALA A 99 16.00 -4.14 -10.82
C ALA A 99 14.61 -4.61 -11.30
N VAL A 100 14.58 -5.65 -12.13
CA VAL A 100 13.36 -6.41 -12.45
C VAL A 100 13.60 -7.90 -12.27
N LEU A 101 12.62 -8.56 -11.66
CA LEU A 101 12.63 -9.98 -11.34
C LEU A 101 11.79 -10.72 -12.39
N VAL A 102 12.40 -11.60 -13.18
CA VAL A 102 11.78 -12.24 -14.35
C VAL A 102 11.68 -13.75 -14.14
N GLY A 103 10.47 -14.29 -14.30
CA GLY A 103 10.23 -15.73 -14.20
C GLY A 103 10.03 -16.23 -12.76
N ASP A 104 10.56 -17.41 -12.47
CA ASP A 104 10.35 -18.16 -11.22
C ASP A 104 11.30 -17.66 -10.12
N ILE A 105 11.11 -16.42 -9.69
CA ILE A 105 11.92 -15.79 -8.64
C ILE A 105 11.28 -16.03 -7.26
N PRO A 106 12.04 -16.54 -6.26
CA PRO A 106 11.56 -16.76 -4.89
C PRO A 106 10.80 -15.57 -4.29
N ILE A 107 9.84 -15.88 -3.42
CA ILE A 107 8.95 -14.88 -2.81
C ILE A 107 9.26 -14.78 -1.32
N ALA A 108 9.65 -13.56 -0.92
CA ALA A 108 9.84 -13.24 0.49
C ALA A 108 8.49 -12.92 1.15
N MET A 109 8.13 -13.71 2.15
CA MET A 109 6.90 -13.60 2.94
C MET A 109 7.25 -12.97 4.29
N ILE A 110 6.99 -11.67 4.42
CA ILE A 110 7.45 -10.85 5.54
C ILE A 110 6.48 -10.91 6.72
N ARG A 111 7.04 -11.11 7.91
CA ARG A 111 6.34 -11.20 9.19
C ARG A 111 6.88 -10.19 10.17
N ASP A 112 6.09 -9.93 11.22
CA ASP A 112 6.38 -8.93 12.24
C ASP A 112 6.58 -7.50 11.68
N ALA A 113 6.15 -7.22 10.45
CA ALA A 113 6.36 -5.94 9.77
C ALA A 113 5.05 -5.18 9.47
N GLN A 114 3.93 -5.55 10.11
CA GLN A 114 2.59 -5.01 9.81
C GLN A 114 2.49 -3.50 9.95
N TYR A 115 3.30 -2.87 10.82
CA TYR A 115 3.36 -1.42 10.97
C TYR A 115 3.98 -0.71 9.75
N LEU A 116 4.63 -1.45 8.83
CA LEU A 116 5.10 -0.96 7.53
C LEU A 116 4.05 -1.10 6.41
N THR A 117 2.89 -1.69 6.72
CA THR A 117 1.76 -1.79 5.79
C THR A 117 0.78 -0.65 6.04
N SER A 118 -0.02 -0.30 5.03
CA SER A 118 -1.03 0.76 5.17
C SER A 118 -2.19 0.36 6.08
N THR A 119 -2.63 -0.90 6.07
CA THR A 119 -3.80 -1.36 6.85
C THR A 119 -3.74 -2.81 7.34
N PHE A 120 -2.79 -3.63 6.87
CA PHE A 120 -2.80 -5.06 7.13
C PHE A 120 -2.28 -5.40 8.54
N LYS A 121 -3.21 -5.63 9.46
CA LYS A 121 -2.93 -5.87 10.89
C LYS A 121 -3.31 -7.27 11.36
N MET A 122 -3.29 -8.26 10.45
CA MET A 122 -3.78 -9.62 10.72
C MET A 122 -3.00 -10.30 11.86
N ASN A 123 -3.71 -11.08 12.68
CA ASN A 123 -3.09 -11.91 13.71
C ASN A 123 -2.20 -12.99 13.07
N GLN A 124 -0.92 -12.96 13.36
CA GLN A 124 0.09 -13.86 12.80
C GLN A 124 0.08 -15.30 13.34
N LYS A 125 -0.80 -15.63 14.30
CA LYS A 125 -0.99 -17.01 14.78
C LYS A 125 -1.83 -17.88 13.84
N VAL A 126 -2.49 -17.28 12.84
CA VAL A 126 -3.25 -18.03 11.82
C VAL A 126 -2.33 -18.55 10.71
N ASN A 127 -2.91 -19.14 9.67
CA ASN A 127 -2.17 -19.63 8.50
C ASN A 127 -1.14 -18.60 7.99
N TRP A 128 0.09 -19.06 7.75
CA TRP A 128 1.23 -18.18 7.43
C TRP A 128 1.14 -17.58 6.03
N GLN A 129 0.54 -18.28 5.06
CA GLN A 129 0.30 -17.76 3.72
C GLN A 129 -0.68 -16.59 3.77
N ARG A 130 -1.66 -16.63 4.67
CA ARG A 130 -2.66 -15.56 4.86
C ARG A 130 -2.19 -14.40 5.73
N SER A 131 -1.25 -14.63 6.65
CA SER A 131 -0.86 -13.68 7.70
C SER A 131 0.53 -13.07 7.55
N SER A 132 1.18 -13.31 6.41
CA SER A 132 2.46 -12.72 6.04
C SER A 132 2.27 -11.80 4.84
N VAL A 133 3.19 -10.85 4.63
CA VAL A 133 3.13 -9.89 3.53
C VAL A 133 4.11 -10.33 2.44
N PRO A 134 3.65 -10.77 1.26
CA PRO A 134 4.53 -11.00 0.12
C PRO A 134 5.13 -9.66 -0.33
N SER A 135 6.46 -9.53 -0.30
CA SER A 135 7.06 -8.22 -0.57
C SER A 135 8.44 -8.25 -1.23
N ASP A 136 8.57 -7.50 -2.32
CA ASP A 136 9.86 -7.21 -2.95
C ASP A 136 10.65 -6.10 -2.26
N ARG A 137 10.13 -5.49 -1.18
CA ARG A 137 10.96 -4.68 -0.28
C ARG A 137 12.13 -5.48 0.30
N PHE A 138 11.99 -6.80 0.35
CA PHE A 138 13.10 -7.72 0.63
C PHE A 138 14.23 -7.63 -0.41
N TYR A 139 13.97 -7.29 -1.66
CA TYR A 139 15.02 -7.21 -2.69
C TYR A 139 15.56 -5.80 -2.89
N ASP A 140 14.80 -4.77 -2.54
CA ASP A 140 15.10 -3.40 -2.97
C ASP A 140 15.34 -2.37 -1.85
N ASP A 141 14.98 -2.68 -0.61
CA ASP A 141 15.32 -1.88 0.56
C ASP A 141 16.46 -2.55 1.33
N PHE A 142 17.68 -2.02 1.17
CA PHE A 142 18.87 -2.59 1.79
C PHE A 142 19.06 -2.20 3.25
N GLN A 143 18.28 -1.24 3.74
CA GLN A 143 18.32 -0.77 5.13
C GLN A 143 17.43 -1.63 6.03
N LEU A 144 16.37 -2.26 5.49
CA LEU A 144 15.64 -3.30 6.21
C LEU A 144 16.53 -4.53 6.44
N GLU A 145 16.40 -5.17 7.59
CA GLU A 145 17.07 -6.45 7.88
C GLU A 145 16.05 -7.51 8.27
N PHE A 146 16.37 -8.77 7.99
CA PHE A 146 15.42 -9.87 8.05
C PHE A 146 16.08 -11.09 8.69
N ASP A 147 15.37 -11.72 9.63
CA ASP A 147 15.75 -13.02 10.20
C ASP A 147 15.00 -14.11 9.41
N PHE A 148 15.72 -15.03 8.76
CA PHE A 148 15.11 -16.17 8.08
C PHE A 148 14.44 -17.10 9.10
N ILE A 149 13.21 -17.53 8.79
CA ILE A 149 12.46 -18.44 9.65
C ILE A 149 12.42 -19.84 9.06
N LYS A 150 11.84 -19.99 7.86
CA LYS A 150 11.71 -21.27 7.15
C LYS A 150 11.23 -21.06 5.72
N GLN A 151 11.46 -22.06 4.86
CA GLN A 151 10.78 -22.20 3.58
C GLN A 151 9.41 -22.89 3.79
N ASP A 152 8.39 -22.49 3.03
CA ASP A 152 7.08 -23.17 3.10
C ASP A 152 7.17 -24.62 2.59
N THR A 153 6.34 -25.48 3.16
CA THR A 153 6.37 -26.92 2.84
C THR A 153 5.51 -27.28 1.64
N ALA A 154 4.41 -26.55 1.41
CA ALA A 154 3.48 -26.73 0.30
C ALA A 154 3.82 -25.82 -0.90
N ARG A 155 4.21 -24.58 -0.64
CA ARG A 155 4.61 -23.56 -1.63
C ARG A 155 6.10 -23.34 -1.59
N LYS A 156 6.88 -24.18 -2.30
CA LYS A 156 8.36 -24.14 -2.23
C LYS A 156 8.97 -22.82 -2.68
N ASP A 157 8.22 -22.00 -3.39
CA ASP A 157 8.57 -20.63 -3.78
C ASP A 157 8.49 -19.61 -2.63
N TYR A 158 7.86 -19.95 -1.49
CA TYR A 158 7.66 -19.05 -0.36
C TYR A 158 8.74 -19.22 0.72
N PHE A 159 9.34 -18.10 1.11
CA PHE A 159 10.37 -18.04 2.15
C PHE A 159 9.95 -17.05 3.22
N TYR A 160 9.82 -17.51 4.46
CA TYR A 160 9.33 -16.70 5.57
C TYR A 160 10.45 -16.01 6.32
N TYR A 161 10.26 -14.71 6.56
CA TYR A 161 11.19 -13.84 7.26
C TYR A 161 10.47 -13.04 8.34
N SER A 162 11.14 -12.83 9.48
CA SER A 162 10.76 -11.79 10.44
C SER A 162 11.55 -10.54 10.14
N ILE A 163 10.95 -9.35 10.24
CA ILE A 163 11.74 -8.11 10.28
C ILE A 163 12.65 -8.13 11.51
N SER A 164 13.92 -7.80 11.30
CA SER A 164 14.94 -7.80 12.34
C SER A 164 15.05 -6.40 12.97
N PRO A 165 15.18 -6.29 14.31
CA PRO A 165 15.41 -5.00 14.97
C PRO A 165 16.82 -4.43 14.75
N ALA A 166 17.70 -5.16 14.06
CA ALA A 166 19.03 -4.68 13.72
C ALA A 166 19.02 -3.68 12.54
N GLY A 167 18.05 -3.79 11.64
CA GLY A 167 17.87 -2.88 10.51
C GLY A 167 16.94 -1.70 10.76
N SER A 168 16.73 -0.89 9.72
CA SER A 168 15.73 0.18 9.70
C SER A 168 14.34 -0.38 9.98
N GLN A 169 13.52 0.41 10.69
CA GLN A 169 12.09 0.12 10.90
C GLN A 169 11.21 1.08 10.09
N LYS A 170 11.75 1.64 9.00
CA LYS A 170 11.05 2.49 8.03
C LYS A 170 11.44 2.07 6.62
N ILE A 171 10.47 2.12 5.70
CA ILE A 171 10.72 1.90 4.28
C ILE A 171 11.48 3.12 3.73
N ASN A 172 12.62 2.86 3.12
CA ASN A 172 13.41 3.83 2.37
C ASN A 172 14.16 3.07 1.27
N MET A 173 13.45 2.78 0.19
CA MET A 173 13.96 1.94 -0.90
C MET A 173 15.32 2.41 -1.43
N SER A 174 16.30 1.50 -1.45
CA SER A 174 17.63 1.78 -1.98
C SER A 174 17.63 1.79 -3.51
N ILE A 175 16.86 0.87 -4.09
CA ILE A 175 16.60 0.74 -5.53
C ILE A 175 15.10 0.55 -5.74
N TYR A 176 14.60 0.68 -6.98
CA TYR A 176 13.25 0.18 -7.30
C TYR A 176 13.29 -1.28 -7.72
N SER A 177 12.20 -2.01 -7.52
CA SER A 177 12.03 -3.35 -8.11
C SER A 177 10.66 -3.53 -8.76
N ALA A 178 10.58 -4.51 -9.67
CA ALA A 178 9.37 -4.94 -10.35
C ALA A 178 9.40 -6.44 -10.64
N ARG A 179 8.25 -7.00 -11.02
CA ARG A 179 8.12 -8.40 -11.45
C ARG A 179 7.57 -8.54 -12.86
N ILE A 180 8.25 -9.36 -13.65
CA ILE A 180 7.76 -9.93 -14.90
C ILE A 180 7.49 -11.42 -14.60
N LYS A 181 6.34 -11.66 -13.98
CA LYS A 181 5.78 -12.98 -13.69
C LYS A 181 4.42 -13.04 -14.37
N PRO A 182 4.18 -13.90 -15.37
CA PRO A 182 2.86 -14.04 -15.94
C PRO A 182 1.92 -14.74 -14.95
N PRO A 183 0.61 -14.39 -14.92
CA PRO A 183 -0.37 -15.23 -14.27
C PRO A 183 -0.50 -16.57 -15.02
N VAL A 184 -0.98 -17.60 -14.35
CA VAL A 184 -1.30 -18.89 -14.99
C VAL A 184 -2.55 -18.70 -15.83
N ILE A 185 -2.42 -18.86 -17.14
CA ILE A 185 -3.53 -18.74 -18.10
C ILE A 185 -3.73 -20.10 -18.76
N ALA A 186 -4.95 -20.65 -18.66
CA ALA A 186 -5.29 -21.94 -19.25
C ALA A 186 -4.89 -22.00 -20.73
N GLY A 187 -4.13 -23.03 -21.10
CA GLY A 187 -3.68 -23.26 -22.47
C GLY A 187 -2.52 -22.39 -22.96
N LYS A 188 -1.94 -21.52 -22.11
CA LYS A 188 -0.77 -20.70 -22.47
C LYS A 188 0.48 -21.12 -21.70
N ASP A 189 1.60 -21.14 -22.39
CA ASP A 189 2.91 -21.31 -21.79
C ASP A 189 3.42 -19.98 -21.20
N LYS A 190 3.97 -20.02 -19.99
CA LYS A 190 4.49 -18.83 -19.31
C LYS A 190 5.70 -18.22 -20.02
N TYR A 191 6.56 -19.03 -20.64
CA TYR A 191 7.71 -18.51 -21.36
C TYR A 191 7.28 -17.79 -22.63
N GLN A 192 6.26 -18.31 -23.33
CA GLN A 192 5.61 -17.58 -24.42
C GLN A 192 5.06 -16.22 -23.97
N LEU A 193 4.33 -16.16 -22.85
CA LEU A 193 3.81 -14.90 -22.32
C LEU A 193 4.93 -13.89 -22.00
N ILE A 194 6.05 -14.35 -21.42
CA ILE A 194 7.23 -13.51 -21.15
C ILE A 194 7.83 -12.98 -22.46
N ARG A 195 8.00 -13.83 -23.48
CA ARG A 195 8.53 -13.41 -24.79
C ARG A 195 7.62 -12.37 -25.47
N GLU A 196 6.31 -12.63 -25.50
CA GLU A 196 5.31 -11.71 -26.07
C GLU A 196 5.33 -10.35 -25.36
N TYR A 197 5.36 -10.38 -24.02
CA TYR A 197 5.44 -9.17 -23.21
C TYR A 197 6.73 -8.38 -23.47
N LEU A 198 7.91 -9.01 -23.44
CA LEU A 198 9.18 -8.32 -23.64
C LEU A 198 9.31 -7.73 -25.06
N ASN A 199 8.82 -8.43 -26.08
CA ASN A 199 8.75 -7.87 -27.44
C ASN A 199 7.86 -6.62 -27.48
N LYS A 200 6.70 -6.66 -26.82
CA LYS A 200 5.82 -5.49 -26.68
C LYS A 200 6.54 -4.32 -25.98
N VAL A 201 7.26 -4.57 -24.87
CA VAL A 201 8.03 -3.55 -24.15
C VAL A 201 9.04 -2.87 -25.07
N VAL A 202 9.82 -3.65 -25.82
CA VAL A 202 10.83 -3.12 -26.77
C VAL A 202 10.16 -2.23 -27.83
N ILE A 203 8.99 -2.63 -28.33
CA ILE A 203 8.23 -1.84 -29.31
C ILE A 203 7.74 -0.53 -28.69
N GLU A 204 7.07 -0.55 -27.53
CA GLU A 204 6.53 0.67 -26.93
C GLU A 204 7.63 1.64 -26.48
N LYS A 205 8.77 1.15 -25.96
CA LYS A 205 9.92 2.01 -25.62
C LYS A 205 10.54 2.70 -26.82
N SER A 206 10.35 2.17 -28.03
CA SER A 206 10.83 2.83 -29.26
C SER A 206 9.93 3.96 -29.77
N ARG A 207 8.74 4.12 -29.17
CA ARG A 207 7.76 5.14 -29.53
C ARG A 207 7.86 6.37 -28.62
N GLU A 208 7.44 7.51 -29.17
CA GLU A 208 7.12 8.66 -28.33
C GLU A 208 5.80 8.42 -27.61
N ASN A 209 5.83 8.41 -26.28
CA ASN A 209 4.66 8.20 -25.43
C ASN A 209 4.49 9.46 -24.56
N LYS A 210 3.78 10.47 -25.04
CA LYS A 210 3.47 11.67 -24.23
C LYS A 210 2.21 11.40 -23.42
N ILE A 211 2.12 11.95 -22.22
CA ILE A 211 0.90 11.87 -21.41
C ILE A 211 -0.11 12.88 -21.96
N ASN A 212 -1.09 12.41 -22.72
CA ASN A 212 -2.14 13.21 -23.33
C ASN A 212 -3.56 12.61 -23.20
N ASP A 213 -3.72 11.32 -22.90
CA ASP A 213 -5.01 10.69 -22.58
C ASP A 213 -4.92 9.90 -21.27
N VAL A 214 -5.70 10.35 -20.29
CA VAL A 214 -5.78 9.74 -18.96
C VAL A 214 -7.23 9.51 -18.57
N PHE A 215 -7.49 8.42 -17.84
CA PHE A 215 -8.68 8.34 -17.02
C PHE A 215 -8.39 7.99 -15.57
N ILE A 216 -9.24 8.52 -14.69
CA ILE A 216 -9.28 8.21 -13.26
C ILE A 216 -10.70 7.70 -12.95
N SER A 217 -10.82 6.60 -12.22
CA SER A 217 -12.11 6.05 -11.82
C SER A 217 -12.20 5.81 -10.32
N THR A 218 -13.35 6.09 -9.73
CA THR A 218 -13.68 5.75 -8.34
C THR A 218 -14.83 4.75 -8.28
N SER A 219 -14.59 3.65 -7.58
CA SER A 219 -15.57 2.58 -7.36
C SER A 219 -16.41 2.83 -6.12
N HIS A 220 -17.54 2.13 -5.99
CA HIS A 220 -18.39 2.23 -4.81
C HIS A 220 -17.62 1.88 -3.52
N GLY A 221 -18.03 2.49 -2.40
CA GLY A 221 -17.37 2.36 -1.10
C GLY A 221 -16.01 3.06 -0.95
N TYR A 222 -15.35 3.48 -2.04
CA TYR A 222 -14.07 4.20 -1.97
C TYR A 222 -14.23 5.57 -1.31
N ASN A 223 -13.38 5.89 -0.32
CA ASN A 223 -13.42 7.14 0.44
C ASN A 223 -14.82 7.55 0.95
N SER A 224 -15.60 6.57 1.42
CA SER A 224 -16.98 6.78 1.87
C SER A 224 -17.88 7.43 0.81
N GLU A 225 -17.53 7.27 -0.47
CA GLU A 225 -18.22 7.84 -1.64
C GLU A 225 -18.34 9.36 -1.59
N SER A 226 -17.41 10.01 -0.88
CA SER A 226 -17.42 11.45 -0.67
C SER A 226 -17.19 12.20 -1.99
N SER A 227 -18.20 12.97 -2.42
CA SER A 227 -18.08 13.84 -3.59
C SER A 227 -16.99 14.90 -3.40
N ASN A 228 -16.77 15.37 -2.18
CA ASN A 228 -15.70 16.33 -1.87
C ASN A 228 -14.31 15.71 -2.02
N ALA A 229 -14.14 14.44 -1.64
CA ALA A 229 -12.88 13.72 -1.86
C ALA A 229 -12.64 13.51 -3.36
N TRP A 230 -13.66 13.07 -4.10
CA TRP A 230 -13.60 12.88 -5.55
C TRP A 230 -13.32 14.19 -6.32
N ALA A 231 -13.94 15.30 -5.92
CA ALA A 231 -13.71 16.60 -6.54
C ALA A 231 -12.34 17.18 -6.17
N GLY A 232 -11.87 16.97 -4.93
CA GLY A 232 -10.56 17.42 -4.46
C GLY A 232 -9.42 16.79 -5.25
N GLU A 233 -9.50 15.49 -5.54
CA GLU A 233 -8.51 14.78 -6.36
C GLU A 233 -8.37 15.41 -7.76
N GLN A 234 -9.47 15.76 -8.42
CA GLN A 234 -9.43 16.39 -9.75
C GLN A 234 -8.66 17.71 -9.76
N LEU A 235 -8.80 18.51 -8.70
CA LEU A 235 -8.11 19.79 -8.57
C LEU A 235 -6.62 19.58 -8.35
N ALA A 236 -6.24 18.67 -7.45
CA ALA A 236 -4.84 18.31 -7.22
C ALA A 236 -4.20 17.74 -8.50
N PHE A 237 -4.91 16.85 -9.19
CA PHE A 237 -4.48 16.24 -10.43
C PHE A 237 -4.24 17.26 -11.55
N LYS A 238 -5.10 18.30 -11.64
CA LYS A 238 -4.87 19.43 -12.55
C LYS A 238 -3.60 20.22 -12.21
N GLY A 239 -3.25 20.33 -10.93
CA GLY A 239 -1.98 20.92 -10.49
C GLY A 239 -0.76 20.08 -10.90
N GLN A 240 -0.88 18.75 -10.87
CA GLN A 240 0.19 17.82 -11.25
C GLN A 240 0.37 17.71 -12.77
N PHE A 241 -0.73 17.67 -13.53
CA PHE A 241 -0.74 17.49 -14.98
C PHE A 241 -1.50 18.62 -15.69
N PRO A 242 -1.01 19.87 -15.63
CA PRO A 242 -1.74 21.03 -16.15
C PRO A 242 -1.99 20.94 -17.67
N ASP A 243 -1.11 20.28 -18.42
CA ASP A 243 -1.26 20.15 -19.87
C ASP A 243 -2.43 19.23 -20.26
N LEU A 244 -2.80 18.22 -19.46
CA LEU A 244 -3.96 17.35 -19.73
C LEU A 244 -5.28 18.12 -19.80
N PHE A 245 -5.34 19.31 -19.19
CA PHE A 245 -6.52 20.18 -19.15
C PHE A 245 -6.51 21.25 -20.25
N ARG A 246 -5.68 21.09 -21.28
CA ARG A 246 -5.62 21.98 -22.46
C ARG A 246 -6.23 21.32 -23.70
N PRO A 247 -6.77 22.10 -24.66
CA PRO A 247 -7.30 21.56 -25.90
C PRO A 247 -6.28 20.69 -26.64
N GLY A 248 -6.74 19.53 -27.13
CA GLY A 248 -5.91 18.52 -27.80
C GLY A 248 -5.52 17.34 -26.91
N ASN A 249 -5.63 17.47 -25.59
CA ASN A 249 -5.48 16.39 -24.62
C ASN A 249 -6.84 15.95 -24.06
N GLN A 250 -6.87 14.80 -23.39
CA GLN A 250 -8.05 14.22 -22.78
C GLN A 250 -7.78 13.77 -21.34
N VAL A 251 -8.69 14.16 -20.44
CA VAL A 251 -8.78 13.59 -19.09
C VAL A 251 -10.23 13.21 -18.82
N LYS A 252 -10.45 11.98 -18.36
CA LYS A 252 -11.77 11.40 -18.07
C LYS A 252 -11.87 11.04 -16.60
N PHE A 253 -12.93 11.47 -15.93
CA PHE A 253 -13.22 11.12 -14.55
C PHE A 253 -14.47 10.26 -14.50
N PHE A 254 -14.29 8.99 -14.13
CA PHE A 254 -15.38 8.05 -13.93
C PHE A 254 -15.71 7.93 -12.44
N SER A 255 -16.99 7.91 -12.14
CA SER A 255 -17.54 7.59 -10.82
C SER A 255 -18.50 6.42 -10.99
N PHE A 256 -18.53 5.52 -10.01
CA PHE A 256 -19.55 4.46 -9.92
C PHE A 256 -21.00 5.00 -10.02
N LEU A 257 -21.20 6.31 -9.80
CA LEU A 257 -22.49 6.99 -9.98
C LEU A 257 -22.87 7.24 -11.45
N ASN A 258 -21.93 7.13 -12.40
CA ASN A 258 -22.20 7.47 -13.80
C ASN A 258 -23.07 6.43 -14.51
N GLU A 259 -22.99 5.16 -14.12
CA GLU A 259 -23.69 4.04 -14.75
C GLU A 259 -23.96 2.92 -13.75
N THR A 260 -25.03 2.15 -13.98
CA THR A 260 -25.30 0.93 -13.17
C THR A 260 -24.19 -0.13 -13.37
N PHE A 261 -23.68 -0.24 -14.60
CA PHE A 261 -22.63 -1.19 -14.98
C PHE A 261 -21.45 -0.42 -15.59
N LEU A 262 -20.75 0.36 -14.76
CA LEU A 262 -19.62 1.20 -15.20
C LEU A 262 -18.49 0.37 -15.82
N LYS A 263 -18.38 -0.93 -15.48
CA LYS A 263 -17.37 -1.85 -16.01
C LYS A 263 -17.21 -1.74 -17.54
N PHE A 264 -18.32 -1.65 -18.28
CA PHE A 264 -18.29 -1.63 -19.74
C PHE A 264 -17.61 -0.36 -20.29
N ASN A 265 -17.83 0.78 -19.64
CA ASN A 265 -17.23 2.05 -20.01
C ASN A 265 -15.72 2.04 -19.70
N LEU A 266 -15.33 1.51 -18.54
CA LEU A 266 -13.92 1.36 -18.17
C LEU A 266 -13.18 0.42 -19.12
N LEU A 267 -13.75 -0.74 -19.43
CA LEU A 267 -13.17 -1.70 -20.37
C LEU A 267 -13.10 -1.14 -21.80
N SER A 268 -14.06 -0.30 -22.20
CA SER A 268 -14.02 0.42 -23.47
C SER A 268 -12.90 1.46 -23.48
N ALA A 269 -12.74 2.25 -22.42
CA ALA A 269 -11.66 3.22 -22.29
C ALA A 269 -10.29 2.53 -22.31
N LEU A 270 -10.13 1.42 -21.57
CA LEU A 270 -8.90 0.62 -21.52
C LEU A 270 -8.49 0.07 -22.89
N LYS A 271 -9.42 -0.12 -23.83
CA LYS A 271 -9.14 -0.57 -25.20
C LYS A 271 -8.55 0.53 -26.09
N SER A 272 -8.66 1.80 -25.72
CA SER A 272 -8.15 2.91 -26.54
C SER A 272 -6.64 2.77 -26.74
N LYS A 273 -6.20 2.81 -28.01
CA LYS A 273 -4.78 2.77 -28.37
C LYS A 273 -4.03 4.05 -28.01
N ASP A 274 -4.76 5.12 -27.69
CA ASP A 274 -4.18 6.41 -27.34
C ASP A 274 -4.08 6.60 -25.82
N LEU A 275 -4.70 5.71 -25.02
CA LEU A 275 -4.70 5.83 -23.57
C LEU A 275 -3.28 5.62 -22.99
N ASP A 276 -2.85 6.55 -22.15
CA ASP A 276 -1.53 6.53 -21.51
C ASP A 276 -1.60 5.96 -20.10
N ILE A 277 -2.50 6.53 -19.29
CA ILE A 277 -2.62 6.26 -17.85
C ILE A 277 -4.08 5.93 -17.52
N ALA A 278 -4.27 4.82 -16.81
CA ALA A 278 -5.54 4.48 -16.16
C ALA A 278 -5.31 4.35 -14.65
N ILE A 279 -6.09 5.08 -13.86
CA ILE A 279 -6.04 5.02 -12.38
C ILE A 279 -7.40 4.58 -11.89
N MET A 280 -7.43 3.47 -11.16
CA MET A 280 -8.67 2.83 -10.74
C MET A 280 -8.63 2.65 -9.22
N HIS A 281 -9.42 3.46 -8.53
CA HIS A 281 -9.58 3.43 -7.08
C HIS A 281 -10.78 2.58 -6.69
N GLY A 282 -10.60 1.70 -5.72
CA GLY A 282 -11.72 0.91 -5.22
C GLY A 282 -11.36 -0.21 -4.28
N HIS A 283 -12.28 -1.16 -4.19
CA HIS A 283 -12.04 -2.44 -3.53
C HIS A 283 -11.72 -3.50 -4.56
N GLY A 284 -11.14 -4.60 -4.11
CA GLY A 284 -10.77 -5.70 -4.99
C GLY A 284 -10.39 -6.92 -4.20
N ASP A 285 -10.28 -8.02 -4.92
CA ASP A 285 -9.68 -9.27 -4.47
C ASP A 285 -8.63 -9.69 -5.50
N THR A 286 -8.11 -10.90 -5.35
CA THR A 286 -7.08 -11.47 -6.22
C THR A 286 -7.49 -11.57 -7.68
N ASP A 287 -8.77 -11.73 -8.01
CA ASP A 287 -9.29 -11.99 -9.36
C ASP A 287 -10.42 -11.03 -9.81
N ILE A 288 -10.76 -10.03 -8.99
CA ILE A 288 -11.86 -9.12 -9.25
C ILE A 288 -11.56 -7.68 -8.78
N GLN A 289 -12.00 -6.72 -9.56
CA GLN A 289 -12.11 -5.31 -9.17
C GLN A 289 -13.57 -5.00 -8.90
N LEU A 290 -13.87 -4.57 -7.67
CA LEU A 290 -15.21 -4.19 -7.28
C LEU A 290 -15.50 -2.77 -7.78
N VAL A 291 -16.43 -2.61 -8.73
CA VAL A 291 -16.69 -1.32 -9.40
C VAL A 291 -18.00 -0.72 -8.91
N ASN A 292 -19.13 -1.38 -9.15
CA ASN A 292 -20.45 -0.88 -8.78
C ASN A 292 -21.08 -1.66 -7.61
N GLY A 293 -21.84 -0.95 -6.78
CA GLY A 293 -22.82 -1.57 -5.89
C GLY A 293 -24.18 -1.66 -6.59
N TYR A 294 -25.20 -2.14 -5.86
CA TYR A 294 -26.58 -2.05 -6.35
C TYR A 294 -26.97 -0.58 -6.59
N PRO A 295 -27.73 -0.30 -7.66
CA PRO A 295 -27.92 1.05 -8.18
C PRO A 295 -28.64 1.97 -7.19
N TYR A 296 -28.24 3.24 -7.20
CA TYR A 296 -28.85 4.30 -6.38
C TYR A 296 -30.14 4.77 -7.03
N VAL A 297 -31.24 4.21 -6.53
CA VAL A 297 -32.59 4.42 -7.07
C VAL A 297 -33.48 5.08 -6.03
N SER A 298 -34.23 6.10 -6.44
CA SER A 298 -35.20 6.81 -5.60
C SER A 298 -36.64 6.30 -5.75
N ASN A 299 -36.90 5.48 -6.77
CA ASN A 299 -38.22 4.92 -7.01
C ASN A 299 -38.42 3.61 -6.22
N PRO A 300 -39.63 3.34 -5.69
CA PRO A 300 -39.88 2.15 -4.87
C PRO A 300 -39.56 0.83 -5.57
N GLN A 301 -39.82 0.73 -6.88
CA GLN A 301 -39.65 -0.52 -7.62
C GLN A 301 -38.19 -0.96 -7.68
N GLY A 302 -37.28 -0.06 -8.04
CA GLY A 302 -35.84 -0.36 -8.03
C GLY A 302 -35.32 -0.70 -6.63
N SER A 303 -35.80 -0.02 -5.60
CA SER A 303 -35.43 -0.33 -4.20
C SER A 303 -35.90 -1.72 -3.77
N ILE A 304 -37.12 -2.10 -4.16
CA ILE A 304 -37.65 -3.46 -3.94
C ILE A 304 -36.77 -4.47 -4.67
N GLU A 305 -36.40 -4.22 -5.93
CA GLU A 305 -35.55 -5.14 -6.69
C GLU A 305 -34.17 -5.33 -6.06
N ASN A 306 -33.50 -4.27 -5.63
CA ASN A 306 -32.20 -4.35 -4.94
C ASN A 306 -32.30 -5.22 -3.69
N LEU A 307 -33.32 -5.00 -2.87
CA LEU A 307 -33.54 -5.78 -1.66
C LEU A 307 -33.90 -7.25 -1.98
N THR A 308 -34.73 -7.47 -3.00
CA THR A 308 -35.12 -8.81 -3.44
C THR A 308 -33.91 -9.61 -3.95
N ARG A 309 -33.02 -9.00 -4.76
CA ARG A 309 -31.75 -9.63 -5.19
C ARG A 309 -30.89 -10.04 -3.99
N TYR A 310 -30.71 -9.13 -3.03
CA TYR A 310 -29.97 -9.42 -1.80
C TYR A 310 -30.57 -10.60 -1.01
N LEU A 311 -31.89 -10.58 -0.79
CA LEU A 311 -32.60 -11.63 -0.05
C LEU A 311 -32.49 -12.99 -0.74
N ARG A 312 -32.73 -13.03 -2.06
CA ARG A 312 -32.57 -14.26 -2.85
C ARG A 312 -31.16 -14.82 -2.75
N ALA A 313 -30.14 -13.98 -2.84
CA ALA A 313 -28.75 -14.40 -2.66
C ALA A 313 -28.54 -15.03 -1.27
N LYS A 314 -29.02 -14.39 -0.18
CA LYS A 314 -28.90 -14.93 1.18
C LYS A 314 -29.69 -16.22 1.43
N VAL A 315 -30.81 -16.40 0.76
CA VAL A 315 -31.59 -17.65 0.79
C VAL A 315 -30.84 -18.78 0.08
N ARG A 316 -30.20 -18.49 -1.06
CA ARG A 316 -29.33 -19.46 -1.75
C ARG A 316 -28.12 -19.83 -0.90
N ASP A 317 -27.41 -18.84 -0.34
CA ASP A 317 -26.29 -19.05 0.58
C ASP A 317 -26.69 -19.94 1.78
N ALA A 318 -27.91 -19.77 2.29
CA ALA A 318 -28.43 -20.60 3.37
C ALA A 318 -28.60 -22.07 2.96
N LYS A 319 -29.17 -22.31 1.78
CA LYS A 319 -29.32 -23.66 1.23
C LYS A 319 -27.96 -24.33 1.00
N ASP A 320 -27.02 -23.62 0.41
CA ASP A 320 -25.67 -24.15 0.11
C ASP A 320 -24.91 -24.46 1.40
N ALA A 321 -25.06 -23.61 2.42
CA ALA A 321 -24.53 -23.84 3.76
C ALA A 321 -25.34 -24.87 4.59
N LYS A 322 -26.33 -25.55 4.00
CA LYS A 322 -27.21 -26.53 4.66
C LYS A 322 -27.91 -25.98 5.91
N ARG A 323 -28.21 -24.68 5.91
CA ARG A 323 -29.01 -24.01 6.96
C ARG A 323 -30.50 -24.14 6.64
N ASP A 324 -31.32 -24.00 7.68
CA ASP A 324 -32.79 -23.96 7.55
C ASP A 324 -33.22 -22.71 6.77
N VAL A 325 -33.69 -22.92 5.54
CA VAL A 325 -34.06 -21.86 4.61
C VAL A 325 -35.27 -21.07 5.10
N GLU A 326 -36.31 -21.75 5.61
CA GLU A 326 -37.53 -21.06 6.05
C GLU A 326 -37.25 -20.20 7.27
N LYS A 327 -36.47 -20.71 8.23
CA LYS A 327 -36.01 -19.90 9.37
C LYS A 327 -35.19 -18.68 8.97
N VAL A 328 -34.37 -18.79 7.91
CA VAL A 328 -33.61 -17.64 7.37
C VAL A 328 -34.56 -16.61 6.74
N LYS A 329 -35.55 -17.05 5.96
CA LYS A 329 -36.56 -16.16 5.37
C LYS A 329 -37.37 -15.43 6.45
N GLU A 330 -37.90 -16.16 7.45
CA GLU A 330 -38.61 -15.58 8.60
C GLU A 330 -37.73 -14.55 9.35
N GLY A 331 -36.44 -14.85 9.48
CA GLY A 331 -35.46 -13.93 10.07
C GLY A 331 -35.36 -12.60 9.30
N PHE A 332 -35.38 -12.63 7.97
CA PHE A 332 -35.38 -11.41 7.16
C PHE A 332 -36.71 -10.66 7.21
N VAL A 333 -37.85 -11.36 7.19
CA VAL A 333 -39.17 -10.73 7.40
C VAL A 333 -39.19 -9.97 8.72
N LYS A 334 -38.68 -10.58 9.80
CA LYS A 334 -38.64 -9.95 11.13
C LYS A 334 -37.64 -8.79 11.22
N SER A 335 -36.44 -8.94 10.66
CA SER A 335 -35.37 -7.95 10.83
C SER A 335 -35.47 -6.77 9.87
N LEU A 336 -36.03 -6.96 8.68
CA LEU A 336 -36.10 -5.94 7.62
C LEU A 336 -37.53 -5.49 7.30
N GLY A 337 -38.56 -6.17 7.84
CA GLY A 337 -39.96 -5.83 7.56
C GLY A 337 -40.41 -6.10 6.12
N VAL A 338 -39.75 -7.05 5.44
CA VAL A 338 -40.00 -7.40 4.03
C VAL A 338 -41.07 -8.49 3.90
N SER A 339 -41.69 -8.59 2.72
CA SER A 339 -42.63 -9.67 2.42
C SER A 339 -41.92 -11.01 2.21
N MET A 340 -42.51 -12.10 2.71
CA MET A 340 -42.05 -13.47 2.47
C MET A 340 -41.96 -13.77 0.96
N GLY A 341 -42.93 -13.26 0.20
CA GLY A 341 -43.04 -13.52 -1.24
C GLY A 341 -41.88 -12.98 -2.08
N TRP A 342 -41.06 -12.07 -1.54
CA TRP A 342 -39.86 -11.58 -2.21
C TRP A 342 -38.73 -12.62 -2.28
N MET A 343 -38.88 -13.75 -1.57
CA MET A 343 -37.90 -14.84 -1.52
C MET A 343 -38.37 -16.13 -2.18
N ASP A 344 -39.62 -16.19 -2.65
CA ASP A 344 -40.23 -17.44 -3.14
C ASP A 344 -39.56 -17.96 -4.41
N ASN A 345 -39.15 -17.06 -5.30
CA ASN A 345 -38.46 -17.40 -6.54
C ASN A 345 -36.93 -17.44 -6.40
N ALA A 346 -36.38 -17.48 -5.18
CA ALA A 346 -34.93 -17.52 -4.95
C ALA A 346 -34.23 -18.70 -5.64
N PHE A 347 -34.96 -19.79 -5.89
CA PHE A 347 -34.47 -21.01 -6.53
C PHE A 347 -34.96 -21.22 -7.96
N ASP A 348 -35.68 -20.25 -8.54
CA ASP A 348 -36.06 -20.30 -9.95
C ASP A 348 -34.79 -20.18 -10.83
N PRO A 349 -34.49 -21.14 -11.72
CA PRO A 349 -33.30 -21.10 -12.57
C PRO A 349 -33.15 -19.80 -13.38
N LYS A 350 -34.24 -19.23 -13.90
CA LYS A 350 -34.19 -17.99 -14.69
C LYS A 350 -33.81 -16.79 -13.82
N VAL A 351 -34.27 -16.80 -12.57
CA VAL A 351 -33.97 -15.73 -11.60
C VAL A 351 -32.54 -15.85 -11.11
N ILE A 352 -32.04 -17.06 -10.89
CA ILE A 352 -30.63 -17.30 -10.57
C ILE A 352 -29.72 -16.78 -11.69
N GLU A 353 -30.03 -17.12 -12.94
CA GLU A 353 -29.27 -16.67 -14.10
C GLU A 353 -29.30 -15.14 -14.23
N ALA A 354 -30.48 -14.52 -14.12
CA ALA A 354 -30.61 -13.06 -14.17
C ALA A 354 -29.85 -12.35 -13.04
N ASP A 355 -29.94 -12.85 -11.80
CA ASP A 355 -29.17 -12.32 -10.66
C ASP A 355 -27.66 -12.49 -10.88
N SER A 356 -27.24 -13.62 -11.45
CA SER A 356 -25.83 -13.91 -11.72
C SER A 356 -25.26 -12.97 -12.78
N ILE A 357 -25.96 -12.75 -13.89
CA ILE A 357 -25.55 -11.82 -14.94
C ILE A 357 -25.48 -10.40 -14.37
N PHE A 358 -26.51 -9.99 -13.61
CA PHE A 358 -26.53 -8.67 -13.00
C PHE A 358 -25.32 -8.43 -12.09
N ASN A 359 -25.02 -9.39 -11.20
CA ASN A 359 -23.87 -9.24 -10.30
C ASN A 359 -22.53 -9.29 -11.04
N ASP A 360 -22.39 -10.15 -12.06
CA ASP A 360 -21.20 -10.19 -12.91
C ASP A 360 -20.99 -8.87 -13.66
N ASP A 361 -22.07 -8.17 -14.00
CA ASP A 361 -22.03 -6.87 -14.68
C ASP A 361 -21.66 -5.68 -13.79
N LEU A 362 -21.67 -5.85 -12.47
CA LEU A 362 -21.24 -4.81 -11.53
C LEU A 362 -19.72 -4.64 -11.47
N ASP A 363 -18.95 -5.68 -11.79
CA ASP A 363 -17.54 -5.77 -11.43
C ASP A 363 -16.66 -6.19 -12.62
N ILE A 364 -15.36 -5.89 -12.55
CA ILE A 364 -14.39 -6.29 -13.58
C ILE A 364 -13.72 -7.60 -13.13
N HIS A 365 -13.90 -8.66 -13.92
CA HIS A 365 -13.30 -9.97 -13.70
C HIS A 365 -12.09 -10.19 -14.61
N VAL A 366 -11.25 -11.19 -14.28
CA VAL A 366 -10.11 -11.63 -15.13
C VAL A 366 -10.51 -11.88 -16.58
N LYS A 367 -11.67 -12.51 -16.83
CA LYS A 367 -12.19 -12.79 -18.18
C LYS A 367 -12.41 -11.51 -19.00
N ASP A 368 -12.79 -10.41 -18.33
CA ASP A 368 -13.05 -9.14 -18.98
C ASP A 368 -11.74 -8.47 -19.41
N ILE A 369 -10.69 -8.55 -18.59
CA ILE A 369 -9.35 -8.05 -18.92
C ILE A 369 -8.77 -8.80 -20.12
N LEU A 370 -8.87 -10.13 -20.10
CA LEU A 370 -8.45 -10.99 -21.21
C LEU A 370 -9.15 -10.61 -22.53
N SER A 371 -10.47 -10.37 -22.46
CA SER A 371 -11.24 -9.93 -23.62
C SER A 371 -10.93 -8.49 -24.02
N ALA A 372 -10.66 -7.61 -23.06
CA ALA A 372 -10.47 -6.19 -23.32
C ALA A 372 -9.13 -5.88 -23.97
N LYS A 373 -8.08 -6.66 -23.65
CA LYS A 373 -6.71 -6.41 -24.14
C LYS A 373 -6.28 -4.95 -23.88
N PRO A 374 -6.13 -4.54 -22.61
CA PRO A 374 -5.85 -3.16 -22.26
C PRO A 374 -4.64 -2.56 -22.99
N ASN A 375 -4.81 -1.34 -23.49
CA ASN A 375 -3.81 -0.56 -24.23
C ASN A 375 -3.21 0.59 -23.41
N ALA A 376 -3.80 0.95 -22.26
CA ALA A 376 -3.21 1.91 -21.31
C ALA A 376 -1.77 1.50 -20.98
N ARG A 377 -0.76 2.35 -21.26
CA ARG A 377 0.66 1.99 -21.04
C ARG A 377 0.93 1.75 -19.56
N PHE A 378 0.35 2.59 -18.71
CA PHE A 378 0.43 2.51 -17.26
C PHE A 378 -0.97 2.35 -16.67
N VAL A 379 -1.12 1.37 -15.77
CA VAL A 379 -2.36 1.13 -15.02
C VAL A 379 -2.03 1.13 -13.53
N MET A 380 -2.77 1.89 -12.74
CA MET A 380 -2.71 1.82 -11.28
C MET A 380 -4.01 1.21 -10.75
N LEU A 381 -3.88 0.08 -10.06
CA LEU A 381 -4.94 -0.59 -9.33
C LEU A 381 -4.80 -0.26 -7.84
N ASP A 382 -5.44 0.83 -7.41
CA ASP A 382 -5.53 1.21 -6.00
C ASP A 382 -6.65 0.41 -5.32
N ASN A 383 -6.42 -0.91 -5.25
CA ASN A 383 -7.35 -1.90 -4.73
C ASN A 383 -6.58 -2.91 -3.86
N CYS A 384 -7.30 -3.55 -2.93
CA CYS A 384 -6.78 -4.65 -2.14
C CYS A 384 -6.47 -5.86 -3.04
N LEU A 385 -5.39 -6.60 -2.74
CA LEU A 385 -5.09 -7.96 -3.23
C LEU A 385 -4.93 -8.17 -4.75
N THR A 386 -5.26 -7.21 -5.61
CA THR A 386 -5.15 -7.32 -7.08
C THR A 386 -3.73 -7.60 -7.55
N GLY A 387 -2.73 -7.22 -6.75
CA GLY A 387 -1.32 -7.41 -6.97
C GLY A 387 -0.72 -8.60 -6.23
N SER A 388 -1.52 -9.60 -5.87
CA SER A 388 -1.10 -10.84 -5.18
C SER A 388 -0.21 -11.73 -6.05
N PHE A 389 0.94 -11.21 -6.52
CA PHE A 389 1.87 -11.86 -7.45
C PHE A 389 2.40 -13.21 -6.94
N HIS A 390 2.28 -13.46 -5.63
CA HIS A 390 2.63 -14.72 -5.00
C HIS A 390 1.69 -15.87 -5.39
N LEU A 391 0.49 -15.57 -5.88
CA LEU A 391 -0.48 -16.54 -6.37
C LEU A 391 -0.24 -16.87 -7.85
N ASP A 392 -0.86 -17.94 -8.31
CA ASP A 392 -0.79 -18.38 -9.70
C ASP A 392 -1.63 -17.45 -10.58
N GLU A 393 -2.83 -17.10 -10.13
CA GLU A 393 -3.71 -16.12 -10.74
C GLU A 393 -3.80 -14.88 -9.86
N TYR A 394 -3.61 -13.71 -10.47
CA TYR A 394 -3.79 -12.42 -9.83
C TYR A 394 -4.08 -11.34 -10.87
N LEU A 395 -5.04 -10.47 -10.59
CA LEU A 395 -5.69 -9.59 -11.55
C LEU A 395 -4.70 -8.65 -12.27
N ALA A 396 -3.77 -8.05 -11.54
CA ALA A 396 -2.78 -7.13 -12.09
C ALA A 396 -1.89 -7.77 -13.16
N GLY A 397 -1.64 -9.09 -13.07
CA GLY A 397 -0.86 -9.83 -14.06
C GLY A 397 -1.52 -9.88 -15.43
N TYR A 398 -2.86 -9.80 -15.50
CA TYR A 398 -3.57 -9.86 -16.77
C TYR A 398 -3.48 -8.57 -17.59
N TYR A 399 -2.98 -7.46 -17.02
CA TYR A 399 -2.78 -6.21 -17.75
C TYR A 399 -1.52 -6.27 -18.63
N PRO A 400 -0.28 -6.39 -18.09
CA PRO A 400 0.92 -6.43 -18.93
C PRO A 400 0.98 -7.69 -19.81
N PHE A 401 0.41 -8.82 -19.39
CA PHE A 401 0.43 -10.05 -20.18
C PHE A 401 -0.80 -10.22 -21.09
N SER A 402 -1.63 -9.18 -21.24
CA SER A 402 -2.67 -9.14 -22.26
C SER A 402 -2.10 -8.95 -23.67
N GLY A 403 -2.94 -9.22 -24.68
CA GLY A 403 -2.63 -8.93 -26.08
C GLY A 403 -2.75 -7.45 -26.47
N GLY A 404 -2.94 -6.52 -25.51
CA GLY A 404 -2.91 -5.08 -25.73
C GLY A 404 -1.56 -4.46 -25.37
N ASN A 405 -1.47 -3.13 -25.42
CA ASN A 405 -0.23 -2.37 -25.27
C ASN A 405 0.16 -1.99 -23.82
N ASN A 406 -0.52 -2.50 -22.79
CA ASN A 406 -0.11 -2.23 -21.41
C ASN A 406 1.31 -2.72 -21.11
N ILE A 407 2.11 -1.84 -20.48
CA ILE A 407 3.51 -2.07 -20.14
C ILE A 407 3.70 -2.21 -18.63
N VAL A 408 2.99 -1.40 -17.85
CA VAL A 408 3.12 -1.38 -16.39
C VAL A 408 1.76 -1.44 -15.72
N ALA A 409 1.66 -2.27 -14.69
CA ALA A 409 0.58 -2.23 -13.72
C ALA A 409 1.15 -2.05 -12.30
N ILE A 410 0.55 -1.19 -11.50
CA ILE A 410 0.84 -1.02 -10.07
C ILE A 410 -0.31 -1.64 -9.28
N ALA A 411 -0.01 -2.49 -8.31
CA ALA A 411 -1.04 -3.16 -7.51
C ALA A 411 -0.52 -3.63 -6.15
N ASN A 412 -1.43 -4.04 -5.26
CA ASN A 412 -1.11 -4.41 -3.88
C ASN A 412 -1.24 -5.92 -3.63
N SER A 413 -0.25 -6.48 -2.95
CA SER A 413 -0.16 -7.91 -2.60
C SER A 413 -1.06 -8.35 -1.44
N ILE A 414 -1.54 -7.40 -0.65
CA ILE A 414 -2.46 -7.58 0.49
C ILE A 414 -3.46 -6.41 0.51
N GLY A 415 -4.31 -6.34 1.54
CA GLY A 415 -5.23 -5.22 1.73
C GLY A 415 -4.52 -3.89 1.93
N VAL A 416 -5.10 -2.83 1.34
CA VAL A 416 -4.56 -1.46 1.33
C VAL A 416 -5.55 -0.48 1.98
N LEU A 417 -5.05 0.62 2.57
CA LEU A 417 -5.88 1.69 3.14
C LEU A 417 -6.42 2.61 2.02
N GLN A 418 -7.68 3.01 2.10
CA GLN A 418 -8.28 3.95 1.13
C GLN A 418 -7.72 5.38 1.23
N ASP A 419 -7.26 5.79 2.41
CA ASP A 419 -6.74 7.16 2.65
C ASP A 419 -5.25 7.31 2.34
N LEU A 420 -4.68 6.40 1.55
CA LEU A 420 -3.35 6.63 0.99
C LEU A 420 -3.34 7.86 0.10
N TRP A 421 -2.14 8.35 -0.23
CA TRP A 421 -1.92 9.38 -1.23
C TRP A 421 -1.46 8.72 -2.55
N PRO A 422 -2.37 8.10 -3.32
CA PRO A 422 -2.00 7.21 -4.44
C PRO A 422 -1.27 7.94 -5.57
N ASP A 423 -1.56 9.23 -5.78
CA ASP A 423 -1.00 10.09 -6.81
C ASP A 423 0.21 10.92 -6.33
N GLN A 424 0.77 10.63 -5.15
CA GLN A 424 1.95 11.34 -4.64
C GLN A 424 3.08 11.39 -5.70
N LEU A 425 3.55 12.61 -6.03
CA LEU A 425 4.61 12.87 -7.01
C LEU A 425 4.34 12.32 -8.42
N MET A 426 3.11 11.92 -8.76
CA MET A 426 2.82 11.26 -10.02
C MET A 426 3.05 12.16 -11.24
N GLY A 427 2.90 13.48 -11.09
CA GLY A 427 3.21 14.49 -12.11
C GLY A 427 4.64 14.39 -12.64
N ILE A 428 5.60 13.85 -11.88
CA ILE A 428 6.97 13.69 -12.38
C ILE A 428 7.10 12.71 -13.55
N LEU A 429 6.08 11.86 -13.78
CA LEU A 429 6.00 10.99 -14.95
C LEU A 429 5.98 11.80 -16.26
N GLN A 430 5.36 12.99 -16.28
CA GLN A 430 5.33 13.88 -17.45
C GLN A 430 6.69 14.50 -17.79
N HIS A 431 7.65 14.41 -16.87
CA HIS A 431 9.05 14.83 -17.07
C HIS A 431 9.96 13.65 -17.43
N GLY A 432 9.37 12.52 -17.85
CA GLY A 432 10.10 11.33 -18.27
C GLY A 432 10.73 10.55 -17.13
N SER A 433 10.18 10.66 -15.92
CA SER A 433 10.59 9.77 -14.83
C SER A 433 10.31 8.32 -15.21
N ARG A 434 11.28 7.44 -14.96
CA ARG A 434 11.03 6.01 -14.99
C ARG A 434 10.00 5.68 -13.92
N VAL A 435 9.05 4.81 -14.23
CA VAL A 435 8.01 4.41 -13.26
C VAL A 435 8.62 3.93 -11.95
N GLY A 436 9.72 3.17 -12.00
CA GLY A 436 10.46 2.74 -10.82
C GLY A 436 11.04 3.89 -9.99
N ASN A 437 11.55 4.95 -10.62
CA ASN A 437 12.07 6.11 -9.90
C ASN A 437 10.97 6.89 -9.18
N TRP A 438 9.80 7.05 -9.80
CA TRP A 438 8.61 7.58 -9.13
C TRP A 438 8.18 6.68 -7.97
N PHE A 439 8.06 5.38 -8.21
CA PHE A 439 7.54 4.41 -7.26
C PHE A 439 8.32 4.32 -5.94
N LYS A 440 9.65 4.54 -5.96
CA LYS A 440 10.48 4.59 -4.73
C LYS A 440 9.99 5.58 -3.67
N HIS A 441 9.22 6.58 -4.09
CA HIS A 441 8.75 7.62 -3.20
C HIS A 441 7.39 7.31 -2.55
N THR A 442 6.62 6.38 -3.12
CA THR A 442 5.20 6.17 -2.76
C THR A 442 4.92 4.76 -2.21
N ALA A 443 5.88 3.83 -2.34
CA ALA A 443 5.62 2.43 -2.07
C ALA A 443 5.52 2.08 -0.57
N TYR A 444 4.56 1.21 -0.26
CA TYR A 444 4.45 0.50 1.00
C TYR A 444 5.06 -0.90 0.90
N LEU A 445 4.97 -1.67 1.99
CA LEU A 445 5.43 -3.07 2.00
C LEU A 445 4.64 -3.92 1.00
N GLU A 446 3.37 -3.60 0.80
CA GLU A 446 2.45 -4.34 -0.05
C GLU A 446 2.39 -3.90 -1.51
N SER A 447 2.95 -2.73 -1.84
CA SER A 447 2.85 -2.13 -3.18
C SER A 447 3.93 -2.67 -4.11
N HIS A 448 3.55 -3.06 -5.33
CA HIS A 448 4.47 -3.66 -6.30
C HIS A 448 4.22 -3.18 -7.73
N ILE A 449 5.28 -3.22 -8.54
CA ILE A 449 5.25 -2.99 -9.99
C ILE A 449 5.19 -4.34 -10.69
N MET A 450 4.21 -4.52 -11.57
CA MET A 450 4.12 -5.61 -12.53
C MET A 450 4.49 -5.07 -13.92
N GLY A 451 5.50 -5.67 -14.54
CA GLY A 451 6.01 -5.24 -15.85
C GLY A 451 7.35 -4.50 -15.77
N ASP A 452 7.56 -3.53 -16.64
CA ASP A 452 8.84 -2.86 -16.87
C ASP A 452 8.96 -1.58 -16.01
N PRO A 453 9.78 -1.56 -14.95
CA PRO A 453 9.92 -0.37 -14.11
C PRO A 453 10.74 0.74 -14.79
N THR A 454 11.41 0.45 -15.90
CA THR A 454 12.23 1.42 -16.65
C THR A 454 11.44 2.16 -17.72
N PHE A 455 10.17 1.79 -17.93
CA PHE A 455 9.29 2.55 -18.82
C PHE A 455 9.17 3.98 -18.33
N SER A 456 9.26 4.93 -19.26
CA SER A 456 9.13 6.36 -19.02
C SER A 456 8.36 6.98 -20.16
N PHE A 457 7.47 7.91 -19.83
CA PHE A 457 6.83 8.75 -20.84
C PHE A 457 7.85 9.73 -21.44
N THR A 458 7.58 10.22 -22.64
CA THR A 458 8.35 11.27 -23.29
C THR A 458 8.18 12.57 -22.51
N ALA A 459 9.29 13.15 -22.06
CA ALA A 459 9.28 14.39 -21.30
C ALA A 459 8.81 15.58 -22.15
N ASN A 460 8.08 16.51 -21.54
CA ASN A 460 7.68 17.77 -22.17
C ASN A 460 8.78 18.85 -22.17
N THR A 461 9.92 18.59 -21.51
CA THR A 461 11.03 19.55 -21.34
C THR A 461 12.37 18.83 -21.39
N ASP A 462 13.46 19.60 -21.53
CA ASP A 462 14.84 19.08 -21.50
C ASP A 462 15.31 18.71 -20.06
N PHE A 463 14.46 18.84 -19.06
CA PHE A 463 14.79 18.50 -17.67
C PHE A 463 14.81 16.99 -17.48
N ASP A 464 16.00 16.44 -17.18
CA ASP A 464 16.17 15.03 -16.85
C ASP A 464 15.90 14.77 -15.36
N VAL A 465 14.65 14.39 -15.05
CA VAL A 465 14.22 14.06 -13.69
C VAL A 465 14.91 12.81 -13.14
N ASN A 466 15.27 11.83 -13.98
CA ASN A 466 15.96 10.61 -13.51
C ASN A 466 17.37 10.94 -13.02
N LYS A 467 18.08 11.82 -13.72
CA LYS A 467 19.37 12.35 -13.28
C LYS A 467 19.24 13.22 -12.02
N ALA A 468 18.14 13.95 -11.86
CA ALA A 468 17.87 14.69 -10.64
C ALA A 468 17.72 13.75 -9.43
N ILE A 469 16.91 12.69 -9.58
CA ILE A 469 16.62 11.67 -8.55
C ILE A 469 17.86 10.87 -8.16
N THR A 470 18.65 10.45 -9.14
CA THR A 470 19.81 9.57 -8.91
C THR A 470 21.12 10.32 -8.66
N GLY A 471 21.16 11.61 -9.00
CA GLY A 471 22.32 12.47 -8.83
C GLY A 471 22.54 12.93 -7.39
N LYS A 472 23.81 13.19 -7.04
CA LYS A 472 24.19 13.85 -5.79
C LYS A 472 24.10 15.36 -5.94
N ASN A 473 22.88 15.89 -5.90
CA ASN A 473 22.60 17.31 -6.11
C ASN A 473 22.69 18.12 -4.81
N SER A 474 23.08 19.40 -4.94
CA SER A 474 23.26 20.31 -3.80
C SER A 474 21.94 20.91 -3.29
N VAL A 475 21.97 21.47 -2.08
CA VAL A 475 20.83 22.26 -1.55
C VAL A 475 20.44 23.40 -2.51
N ALA A 476 21.42 24.06 -3.14
CA ALA A 476 21.16 25.15 -4.07
C ALA A 476 20.38 24.65 -5.31
N TYR A 477 20.78 23.50 -5.87
CA TYR A 477 20.07 22.88 -7.00
C TYR A 477 18.60 22.63 -6.67
N TRP A 478 18.32 21.98 -5.55
CA TRP A 478 16.94 21.67 -5.16
C TRP A 478 16.13 22.92 -4.81
N LYS A 479 16.75 23.96 -4.24
CA LYS A 479 16.07 25.25 -4.04
C LYS A 479 15.71 25.93 -5.37
N THR A 480 16.57 25.81 -6.39
CA THR A 480 16.25 26.31 -7.73
C THR A 480 15.07 25.54 -8.33
N LEU A 481 15.05 24.22 -8.21
CA LEU A 481 13.93 23.42 -8.70
C LEU A 481 12.62 23.71 -7.93
N LEU A 482 12.70 23.91 -6.61
CA LEU A 482 11.57 24.32 -5.75
C LEU A 482 10.96 25.68 -6.14
N SER A 483 11.70 26.55 -6.83
CA SER A 483 11.14 27.83 -7.33
C SER A 483 10.39 27.72 -8.66
N LYS A 484 10.42 26.56 -9.32
CA LYS A 484 9.71 26.36 -10.59
C LYS A 484 8.20 26.25 -10.34
N PRO A 485 7.34 26.79 -11.23
CA PRO A 485 5.88 26.73 -11.08
C PRO A 485 5.36 25.35 -11.51
N ASP A 486 5.82 24.31 -10.83
CA ASP A 486 5.49 22.92 -11.13
C ASP A 486 5.28 22.18 -9.79
N ALA A 487 4.06 21.70 -9.58
CA ALA A 487 3.63 21.17 -8.29
C ALA A 487 4.50 20.00 -7.83
N ASP A 488 4.80 19.06 -8.72
CA ASP A 488 5.47 17.82 -8.34
C ASP A 488 6.99 17.92 -8.42
N LEU A 489 7.55 18.83 -9.22
CA LEU A 489 8.97 19.18 -9.09
C LEU A 489 9.25 19.96 -7.79
N GLN A 490 8.30 20.80 -7.33
CA GLN A 490 8.39 21.42 -6.02
C GLN A 490 8.33 20.36 -4.90
N ALA A 491 7.33 19.48 -4.93
CA ALA A 491 7.18 18.41 -3.95
C ALA A 491 8.43 17.48 -3.93
N LEU A 492 8.94 17.09 -5.10
CA LEU A 492 10.18 16.31 -5.22
C LEU A 492 11.36 17.05 -4.57
N SER A 493 11.49 18.35 -4.83
CA SER A 493 12.54 19.17 -4.23
C SER A 493 12.48 19.18 -2.70
N LEU A 494 11.29 19.23 -2.11
CA LEU A 494 11.12 19.13 -0.66
C LEU A 494 11.60 17.78 -0.12
N VAL A 495 11.29 16.67 -0.81
CA VAL A 495 11.74 15.32 -0.42
C VAL A 495 13.27 15.24 -0.36
N TYR A 496 13.98 15.80 -1.34
CA TYR A 496 15.44 15.79 -1.35
C TYR A 496 16.05 16.80 -0.39
N LEU A 497 15.46 18.00 -0.24
CA LEU A 497 15.90 18.97 0.77
C LEU A 497 15.75 18.43 2.19
N ALA A 498 14.75 17.60 2.47
CA ALA A 498 14.59 16.94 3.76
C ALA A 498 15.75 16.00 4.13
N ARG A 499 16.52 15.54 3.15
CA ARG A 499 17.71 14.70 3.36
C ARG A 499 18.99 15.52 3.56
N LEU A 500 18.96 16.80 3.20
CA LEU A 500 20.16 17.65 3.09
C LEU A 500 20.19 18.80 4.11
N LEU A 501 19.03 19.25 4.57
CA LEU A 501 18.89 20.35 5.53
C LEU A 501 18.86 19.83 6.97
N ASP A 502 19.35 20.64 7.91
CA ASP A 502 19.11 20.41 9.33
C ASP A 502 17.63 20.63 9.67
N SER A 503 17.17 20.06 10.79
CA SER A 503 15.77 20.07 11.18
C SER A 503 15.17 21.46 11.34
N LYS A 504 15.97 22.46 11.77
CA LYS A 504 15.46 23.84 11.97
C LYS A 504 15.24 24.53 10.64
N ALA A 505 16.23 24.47 9.74
CA ALA A 505 16.10 25.04 8.40
C ALA A 505 15.01 24.35 7.57
N LEU A 506 14.90 23.03 7.70
CA LEU A 506 13.86 22.24 7.04
C LEU A 506 12.46 22.62 7.55
N SER A 507 12.26 22.67 8.88
CA SER A 507 10.98 23.04 9.48
C SER A 507 10.46 24.38 8.97
N ALA A 508 11.32 25.41 9.00
CA ALA A 508 10.98 26.74 8.52
C ALA A 508 10.61 26.76 7.03
N LEU A 509 11.35 26.00 6.21
CA LEU A 509 11.06 25.86 4.77
C LEU A 509 9.68 25.21 4.56
N LEU A 510 9.42 24.08 5.20
CA LEU A 510 8.19 23.32 5.01
C LEU A 510 6.96 24.10 5.50
N LYS A 511 7.05 24.75 6.67
CA LYS A 511 5.99 25.62 7.18
C LYS A 511 5.67 26.76 6.20
N LYS A 512 6.71 27.43 5.71
CA LYS A 512 6.55 28.48 4.69
C LYS A 512 5.90 27.93 3.43
N THR A 513 6.35 26.78 2.93
CA THR A 513 5.79 26.17 1.72
C THR A 513 4.32 25.78 1.90
N TYR A 514 3.98 25.17 3.03
CA TYR A 514 2.60 24.82 3.36
C TYR A 514 1.68 26.06 3.35
N LEU A 515 2.08 27.14 4.02
CA LEU A 515 1.23 28.32 4.16
C LEU A 515 1.09 29.16 2.88
N ASN A 516 1.99 29.01 1.90
CA ASN A 516 2.05 29.91 0.74
C ASN A 516 1.91 29.21 -0.62
N SER A 517 2.05 27.89 -0.70
CA SER A 517 1.98 27.21 -2.00
C SER A 517 0.54 27.17 -2.53
N PRO A 518 0.31 27.55 -3.81
CA PRO A 518 -0.99 27.40 -4.43
C PRO A 518 -1.31 25.93 -4.72
N TYR A 519 -0.30 25.06 -4.81
CA TYR A 519 -0.46 23.67 -5.20
C TYR A 519 -0.78 22.78 -3.99
N GLU A 520 -1.91 22.09 -4.08
CA GLU A 520 -2.41 21.11 -3.10
C GLU A 520 -1.37 20.03 -2.79
N THR A 521 -0.74 19.47 -3.82
CA THR A 521 0.26 18.40 -3.67
C THR A 521 1.54 18.89 -3.03
N THR A 522 2.01 20.10 -3.35
CA THR A 522 3.15 20.71 -2.66
C THR A 522 2.85 20.95 -1.17
N ARG A 523 1.65 21.45 -0.84
CA ARG A 523 1.23 21.63 0.58
C ARG A 523 1.16 20.28 1.29
N MET A 524 0.57 19.26 0.67
CA MET A 524 0.49 17.91 1.24
C MET A 524 1.88 17.30 1.46
N GLN A 525 2.80 17.48 0.51
CA GLN A 525 4.18 17.02 0.68
C GLN A 525 4.90 17.73 1.84
N ALA A 526 4.69 19.05 1.98
CA ALA A 526 5.23 19.82 3.09
C ALA A 526 4.66 19.34 4.44
N PHE A 527 3.36 19.08 4.49
CA PHE A 527 2.65 18.54 5.64
C PHE A 527 3.22 17.18 6.10
N GLN A 528 3.37 16.21 5.18
CA GLN A 528 3.96 14.90 5.48
C GLN A 528 5.41 14.99 5.95
N LEU A 529 6.20 15.93 5.44
CA LEU A 529 7.59 16.09 5.87
C LEU A 529 7.69 16.77 7.24
N LEU A 530 6.79 17.71 7.56
CA LEU A 530 6.69 18.29 8.90
C LEU A 530 6.27 17.25 9.94
N GLU A 531 5.37 16.33 9.57
CA GLU A 531 4.94 15.23 10.43
C GLU A 531 6.13 14.42 10.96
N ARG A 532 7.14 14.16 10.11
CA ARG A 532 8.37 13.44 10.47
C ARG A 532 9.26 14.21 11.44
N LEU A 533 9.20 15.54 11.43
CA LEU A 533 9.95 16.39 12.35
C LEU A 533 9.31 16.45 13.73
N ASP A 534 7.98 16.30 13.80
CA ASP A 534 7.22 16.19 15.05
C ASP A 534 7.55 17.33 16.05
N ASN A 535 7.64 18.56 15.55
CA ASN A 535 8.03 19.74 16.32
C ASN A 535 6.88 20.76 16.44
N ALA A 536 7.14 21.91 17.09
CA ALA A 536 6.13 22.94 17.32
C ALA A 536 5.52 23.51 16.02
N ASP A 537 6.32 23.68 14.96
CA ASP A 537 5.81 24.14 13.66
C ASP A 537 4.84 23.12 13.07
N TYR A 538 5.12 21.82 13.20
CA TYR A 538 4.17 20.80 12.76
C TYR A 538 2.87 20.85 13.56
N GLN A 539 2.90 21.05 14.88
CA GLN A 539 1.68 21.16 15.69
C GLN A 539 0.79 22.34 15.27
N GLU A 540 1.40 23.50 14.99
CA GLU A 540 0.70 24.67 14.45
C GLU A 540 0.09 24.39 13.08
N ILE A 541 0.85 23.72 12.22
CA ILE A 541 0.41 23.37 10.87
C ILE A 541 -0.67 22.28 10.90
N LEU A 542 -0.64 21.34 11.85
CA LEU A 542 -1.67 20.33 12.02
C LEU A 542 -3.02 20.95 12.37
N ILE A 543 -3.04 21.97 13.24
CA ILE A 543 -4.25 22.74 13.52
C ILE A 543 -4.69 23.50 12.26
N SER A 544 -3.77 24.14 11.55
CA SER A 544 -4.07 24.88 10.32
C SER A 544 -4.62 23.96 9.21
N ALA A 545 -4.13 22.73 9.14
CA ALA A 545 -4.53 21.71 8.18
C ALA A 545 -5.97 21.23 8.34
N THR A 546 -6.56 21.37 9.53
CA THR A 546 -8.02 21.14 9.71
C THR A 546 -8.89 22.09 8.88
N LYS A 547 -8.31 23.19 8.38
CA LYS A 547 -8.98 24.24 7.60
C LYS A 547 -8.42 24.41 6.18
N ASP A 548 -7.51 23.53 5.74
CA ASP A 548 -6.97 23.62 4.38
C ASP A 548 -8.10 23.50 3.34
N PRO A 549 -8.09 24.25 2.23
CA PRO A 549 -9.10 24.10 1.19
C PRO A 549 -9.11 22.72 0.53
N TYR A 550 -7.98 22.02 0.50
CA TYR A 550 -7.88 20.67 -0.05
C TYR A 550 -8.39 19.63 0.94
N GLU A 551 -9.46 18.93 0.57
CA GLU A 551 -10.12 17.91 1.40
C GLU A 551 -9.14 16.85 1.91
N PHE A 552 -8.21 16.42 1.07
CA PHE A 552 -7.25 15.39 1.44
C PHE A 552 -6.31 15.82 2.57
N ILE A 553 -5.87 17.08 2.60
CA ILE A 553 -5.06 17.62 3.73
C ILE A 553 -5.90 17.64 5.00
N ARG A 554 -7.16 18.09 4.94
CA ARG A 554 -8.08 18.04 6.09
C ARG A 554 -8.28 16.62 6.60
N ARG A 555 -8.48 15.67 5.68
CA ARG A 555 -8.63 14.24 5.98
C ARG A 555 -7.39 13.66 6.67
N ASN A 556 -6.20 14.00 6.17
CA ASN A 556 -4.94 13.59 6.78
C ASN A 556 -4.73 14.24 8.14
N ALA A 557 -5.11 15.51 8.32
CA ALA A 557 -5.07 16.17 9.62
C ALA A 557 -5.91 15.42 10.67
N VAL A 558 -7.10 14.93 10.32
CA VAL A 558 -7.92 14.12 11.25
C VAL A 558 -7.24 12.79 11.61
N ASN A 559 -6.60 12.13 10.65
CA ASN A 559 -5.82 10.91 10.92
C ASN A 559 -4.63 11.22 11.84
N GLU A 560 -3.91 12.31 11.60
CA GLU A 560 -2.76 12.70 12.41
C GLU A 560 -3.14 13.13 13.84
N ILE A 561 -4.26 13.83 14.00
CA ILE A 561 -4.84 14.12 15.32
C ILE A 561 -5.17 12.83 16.07
N SER A 562 -5.78 11.86 15.37
CA SER A 562 -6.11 10.54 15.91
C SER A 562 -4.89 9.75 16.38
N GLU A 563 -3.76 9.89 15.70
CA GLU A 563 -2.54 9.15 15.99
C GLU A 563 -1.71 9.78 17.11
N ARG A 564 -2.09 11.00 17.52
CA ARG A 564 -1.46 11.79 18.57
C ARG A 564 -2.24 11.77 19.87
N GLY A 565 -3.56 11.98 19.81
CA GLY A 565 -4.46 11.97 20.97
C GLY A 565 -4.34 13.17 21.91
N GLY A 566 -3.60 14.22 21.53
CA GLY A 566 -3.40 15.42 22.34
C GLY A 566 -4.70 16.23 22.51
N LYS A 567 -4.94 16.76 23.72
CA LYS A 567 -6.16 17.53 24.05
C LYS A 567 -6.22 18.85 23.30
N GLU A 568 -5.06 19.42 22.98
CA GLU A 568 -4.87 20.67 22.24
C GLU A 568 -5.49 20.66 20.84
N PHE A 569 -5.65 19.47 20.23
CA PHE A 569 -6.23 19.33 18.89
C PHE A 569 -7.76 19.20 18.89
N ILE A 570 -8.37 18.91 20.04
CA ILE A 570 -9.82 18.66 20.16
C ILE A 570 -10.66 19.86 19.68
N PRO A 571 -10.33 21.12 20.04
CA PRO A 571 -11.09 22.26 19.55
C PRO A 571 -11.11 22.35 18.02
N ALA A 572 -9.97 22.11 17.36
CA ALA A 572 -9.86 22.15 15.90
C ALA A 572 -10.60 20.97 15.26
N LEU A 573 -10.51 19.76 15.83
CA LEU A 573 -11.22 18.58 15.36
C LEU A 573 -12.75 18.77 15.40
N ILE A 574 -13.30 19.32 16.49
CA ILE A 574 -14.74 19.56 16.62
C ILE A 574 -15.18 20.73 15.72
N ASN A 575 -14.31 21.73 15.54
CA ASN A 575 -14.58 22.83 14.61
C ASN A 575 -14.84 22.34 13.18
N MET A 576 -14.16 21.28 12.72
CA MET A 576 -14.41 20.68 11.40
C MET A 576 -15.83 20.13 11.24
N VAL A 577 -16.47 19.65 12.33
CA VAL A 577 -17.84 19.14 12.29
C VAL A 577 -18.82 20.25 11.92
N VAL A 578 -18.61 21.44 12.47
CA VAL A 578 -19.53 22.57 12.30
C VAL A 578 -19.21 23.40 11.06
N ASP A 579 -17.95 23.42 10.61
CA ASP A 579 -17.53 24.19 9.43
C ASP A 579 -17.80 23.46 8.10
N ASP A 580 -17.70 22.12 8.06
CA ASP A 580 -17.87 21.31 6.83
C ASP A 580 -18.58 19.98 7.14
N TYR A 581 -19.82 20.07 7.66
CA TYR A 581 -20.60 18.89 8.06
C TYR A 581 -20.91 17.93 6.89
N HIS A 582 -20.87 18.42 5.65
CA HIS A 582 -21.27 17.67 4.45
C HIS A 582 -20.14 16.84 3.82
N SER A 583 -18.89 17.02 4.27
CA SER A 583 -17.79 16.16 3.81
C SER A 583 -17.88 14.79 4.47
N GLU A 584 -18.56 13.84 3.81
CA GLU A 584 -18.85 12.50 4.36
C GLU A 584 -17.61 11.74 4.84
N ARG A 585 -16.50 11.82 4.09
CA ARG A 585 -15.26 11.14 4.47
C ARG A 585 -14.64 11.77 5.73
N ILE A 586 -14.58 13.10 5.80
CA ILE A 586 -14.10 13.82 6.99
C ILE A 586 -15.01 13.53 8.18
N GLY A 587 -16.32 13.63 8.01
CA GLY A 587 -17.31 13.38 9.05
C GLY A 587 -17.22 11.94 9.60
N TYR A 588 -17.09 10.95 8.71
CA TYR A 588 -16.81 9.56 9.10
C TYR A 588 -15.52 9.47 9.93
N LYS A 589 -14.44 10.09 9.46
CA LYS A 589 -13.15 10.08 10.16
C LYS A 589 -13.24 10.72 11.54
N ILE A 590 -13.87 11.88 11.68
CA ILE A 590 -14.08 12.53 12.97
C ILE A 590 -14.85 11.61 13.91
N ARG A 591 -15.95 10.99 13.44
CA ARG A 591 -16.74 10.03 14.25
C ARG A 591 -15.90 8.83 14.72
N THR A 592 -14.95 8.37 13.92
CA THR A 592 -14.04 7.28 14.31
C THR A 592 -12.84 7.73 15.15
N THR A 593 -12.42 8.99 15.04
CA THR A 593 -11.29 9.58 15.78
C THR A 593 -11.70 10.04 17.17
N LEU A 594 -12.88 10.67 17.31
CA LEU A 594 -13.36 11.25 18.56
C LEU A 594 -13.34 10.26 19.75
N PRO A 595 -13.66 8.95 19.57
CA PRO A 595 -13.50 7.93 20.60
C PRO A 595 -12.08 7.77 21.19
N PHE A 596 -11.04 8.20 20.48
CA PHE A 596 -9.65 8.12 20.92
C PHE A 596 -9.19 9.35 21.71
N MET A 597 -9.96 10.43 21.64
CA MET A 597 -9.63 11.70 22.27
C MET A 597 -10.03 11.74 23.74
N ASP A 598 -9.58 12.77 24.46
CA ASP A 598 -9.93 12.99 25.86
C ASP A 598 -11.42 13.29 26.03
N ALA A 599 -12.14 12.41 26.75
CA ALA A 599 -13.58 12.47 26.86
C ALA A 599 -14.11 13.77 27.49
N GLU A 600 -13.46 14.25 28.56
CA GLU A 600 -13.87 15.48 29.24
C GLU A 600 -13.76 16.71 28.32
N THR A 601 -12.60 16.89 27.69
CA THR A 601 -12.36 18.00 26.76
C THR A 601 -13.27 17.91 25.54
N SER A 602 -13.48 16.70 24.99
CA SER A 602 -14.40 16.47 23.87
C SER A 602 -15.83 16.86 24.24
N LYS A 603 -16.35 16.43 25.39
CA LYS A 603 -17.71 16.80 25.84
C LYS A 603 -17.85 18.32 25.96
N LYS A 604 -16.91 18.97 26.63
CA LYS A 604 -16.91 20.45 26.77
C LYS A 604 -16.93 21.14 25.41
N GLN A 605 -16.05 20.75 24.49
CA GLN A 605 -15.97 21.39 23.18
C GLN A 605 -17.18 21.10 22.30
N LEU A 606 -17.82 19.93 22.42
CA LEU A 606 -19.10 19.66 21.78
C LEU A 606 -20.19 20.59 22.33
N GLU A 607 -20.21 20.82 23.65
CA GLU A 607 -21.13 21.76 24.28
C GLU A 607 -20.96 23.18 23.75
N ASP A 608 -19.72 23.67 23.74
CA ASP A 608 -19.37 25.03 23.35
C ASP A 608 -19.59 25.29 21.85
N GLN A 609 -19.22 24.34 20.98
CA GLN A 609 -19.12 24.59 19.54
C GLN A 609 -20.30 24.05 18.72
N VAL A 610 -20.98 22.99 19.14
CA VAL A 610 -22.07 22.36 18.37
C VAL A 610 -23.40 22.93 18.87
N ASN A 611 -23.75 24.10 18.35
CA ASN A 611 -24.93 24.88 18.75
C ASN A 611 -25.70 25.42 17.54
N ALA A 612 -26.87 26.02 17.79
CA ALA A 612 -27.78 26.51 16.76
C ALA A 612 -27.17 27.54 15.82
N ASP A 613 -26.22 28.35 16.30
CA ASP A 613 -25.58 29.41 15.50
C ASP A 613 -24.57 28.84 14.49
N ARG A 614 -24.13 27.60 14.70
CA ARG A 614 -23.07 26.96 13.92
C ARG A 614 -23.52 25.74 13.12
N LEU A 615 -24.68 25.14 13.45
CA LEU A 615 -25.16 23.94 12.76
C LEU A 615 -26.70 23.81 12.78
N VAL A 616 -27.32 23.61 11.61
CA VAL A 616 -28.79 23.56 11.44
C VAL A 616 -29.45 22.39 12.19
N HIS A 617 -28.77 21.24 12.31
CA HIS A 617 -29.25 20.06 13.04
C HIS A 617 -28.41 19.75 14.28
N PHE A 618 -27.98 20.81 15.00
CA PHE A 618 -27.02 20.68 16.08
C PHE A 618 -27.46 19.72 17.19
N GLU A 619 -28.73 19.70 17.61
CA GLU A 619 -29.20 18.83 18.72
C GLU A 619 -28.94 17.35 18.45
N LYS A 620 -29.34 16.87 17.27
CA LYS A 620 -29.12 15.46 16.88
C LYS A 620 -27.63 15.17 16.74
N SER A 621 -26.89 16.01 16.01
CA SER A 621 -25.45 15.81 15.79
C SER A 621 -24.67 15.84 17.12
N LYS A 622 -24.99 16.77 18.02
CA LYS A 622 -24.42 16.87 19.37
C LYS A 622 -24.73 15.62 20.18
N ALA A 623 -25.98 15.19 20.21
CA ALA A 623 -26.41 14.00 20.94
C ALA A 623 -25.69 12.73 20.44
N ASP A 624 -25.58 12.55 19.11
CA ASP A 624 -24.90 11.41 18.50
C ASP A 624 -23.39 11.41 18.83
N LEU A 625 -22.72 12.56 18.77
CA LEU A 625 -21.31 12.69 19.10
C LEU A 625 -21.03 12.49 20.61
N LEU A 626 -21.87 13.06 21.48
CA LEU A 626 -21.77 12.85 22.93
C LEU A 626 -21.97 11.37 23.28
N LYS A 627 -22.92 10.69 22.63
CA LYS A 627 -23.13 9.24 22.80
C LYS A 627 -21.89 8.43 22.44
N LEU A 628 -21.21 8.78 21.34
CA LEU A 628 -19.95 8.13 20.94
C LEU A 628 -18.84 8.32 21.99
N VAL A 629 -18.66 9.55 22.48
CA VAL A 629 -17.65 9.87 23.50
C VAL A 629 -17.93 9.11 24.81
N ASN A 630 -19.18 9.15 25.29
CA ASN A 630 -19.59 8.46 26.52
C ASN A 630 -19.40 6.94 26.41
N TYR A 631 -19.79 6.34 25.28
CA TYR A 631 -19.59 4.93 25.03
C TYR A 631 -18.10 4.56 25.04
N SER A 632 -17.27 5.38 24.39
CA SER A 632 -15.82 5.13 24.33
C SER A 632 -15.17 5.22 25.71
N GLU A 633 -15.53 6.22 26.52
CA GLU A 633 -15.01 6.38 27.88
C GLU A 633 -15.25 5.14 28.74
N VAL A 634 -16.47 4.60 28.72
CA VAL A 634 -16.82 3.36 29.44
C VAL A 634 -16.05 2.16 28.87
N LYS A 635 -15.97 2.05 27.55
CA LYS A 635 -15.26 0.96 26.87
C LYS A 635 -13.77 0.94 27.20
N VAL A 636 -13.11 2.09 27.13
CA VAL A 636 -11.67 2.23 27.41
C VAL A 636 -11.37 1.91 28.87
N LYS A 637 -12.22 2.35 29.80
CA LYS A 637 -12.11 1.95 31.21
C LYS A 637 -12.20 0.43 31.38
N GLY A 638 -13.18 -0.22 30.76
CA GLY A 638 -13.33 -1.68 30.82
C GLY A 638 -12.14 -2.45 30.22
N ILE A 639 -11.53 -1.91 29.14
CA ILE A 639 -10.30 -2.45 28.56
C ILE A 639 -9.14 -2.34 29.56
N ILE A 640 -8.97 -1.17 30.19
CA ILE A 640 -7.91 -0.96 31.20
C ILE A 640 -8.08 -1.93 32.38
N ASP A 641 -9.31 -2.04 32.90
CA ASP A 641 -9.63 -2.95 34.00
C ASP A 641 -9.30 -4.40 33.64
N THR A 642 -9.65 -4.83 32.41
CA THR A 642 -9.36 -6.19 31.92
C THR A 642 -7.86 -6.43 31.74
N ILE A 643 -7.11 -5.45 31.20
CA ILE A 643 -5.65 -5.56 31.03
C ILE A 643 -4.97 -5.76 32.39
N LEU A 644 -5.42 -5.07 33.44
CA LEU A 644 -4.79 -5.10 34.77
C LEU A 644 -5.27 -6.26 35.66
N ASP A 645 -6.45 -6.83 35.40
CA ASP A 645 -7.02 -7.93 36.19
C ASP A 645 -6.35 -9.28 35.89
N LYS A 646 -5.41 -9.67 36.75
CA LYS A 646 -4.68 -10.94 36.67
C LYS A 646 -5.54 -12.18 36.97
N SER A 647 -6.76 -12.01 37.49
CA SER A 647 -7.68 -13.15 37.67
C SER A 647 -8.31 -13.59 36.34
N LYS A 648 -8.26 -12.74 35.30
CA LYS A 648 -8.73 -13.07 33.95
C LYS A 648 -7.73 -13.98 33.24
N ALA A 649 -8.27 -14.89 32.43
CA ALA A 649 -7.44 -15.72 31.55
C ALA A 649 -6.64 -14.87 30.56
N ASP A 650 -5.38 -15.25 30.31
CA ASP A 650 -4.49 -14.56 29.37
C ASP A 650 -5.13 -14.36 27.99
N LYS A 651 -5.92 -15.32 27.50
CA LYS A 651 -6.63 -15.18 26.22
C LYS A 651 -7.53 -13.94 26.17
N VAL A 652 -8.22 -13.63 27.27
CA VAL A 652 -9.12 -12.48 27.38
C VAL A 652 -8.30 -11.20 27.41
N ARG A 653 -7.26 -11.14 28.25
CA ARG A 653 -6.35 -9.99 28.36
C ARG A 653 -5.64 -9.70 27.04
N LEU A 654 -5.15 -10.73 26.36
CA LEU A 654 -4.49 -10.63 25.05
C LEU A 654 -5.42 -10.06 23.98
N TYR A 655 -6.71 -10.40 23.99
CA TYR A 655 -7.68 -9.85 23.04
C TYR A 655 -7.78 -8.33 23.16
N ASP A 656 -7.91 -7.82 24.38
CA ASP A 656 -7.98 -6.39 24.66
C ASP A 656 -6.66 -5.67 24.38
N ILE A 657 -5.52 -6.27 24.75
CA ILE A 657 -4.18 -5.76 24.38
C ILE A 657 -4.06 -5.62 22.86
N MET A 658 -4.35 -6.69 22.11
CA MET A 658 -4.20 -6.73 20.64
C MET A 658 -5.16 -5.79 19.91
N THR A 659 -6.28 -5.41 20.53
CA THR A 659 -7.22 -4.41 19.98
C THR A 659 -6.53 -3.06 19.72
N MET A 660 -5.47 -2.72 20.48
CA MET A 660 -4.73 -1.47 20.33
C MET A 660 -3.95 -1.35 19.02
N ARG A 661 -3.73 -2.45 18.29
CA ARG A 661 -3.16 -2.41 16.93
C ARG A 661 -4.07 -1.61 15.98
N ALA A 662 -5.37 -1.78 16.14
CA ALA A 662 -6.40 -1.16 15.30
C ALA A 662 -6.91 0.17 15.88
N TYR A 663 -7.05 0.27 17.20
CA TYR A 663 -7.67 1.43 17.87
C TYR A 663 -6.66 2.23 18.69
N ARG A 664 -6.59 3.55 18.48
CA ARG A 664 -5.62 4.46 19.12
C ARG A 664 -6.09 4.94 20.50
N TYR A 665 -6.43 4.04 21.40
CA TYR A 665 -6.82 4.42 22.77
C TYR A 665 -5.59 4.80 23.61
N HIS A 666 -5.11 6.03 23.46
CA HIS A 666 -3.92 6.57 24.14
C HIS A 666 -3.97 6.45 25.68
N GLN A 667 -5.18 6.46 26.24
CA GLN A 667 -5.45 6.32 27.67
C GLN A 667 -5.05 4.94 28.23
N THR A 668 -4.90 3.92 27.37
CA THR A 668 -4.48 2.57 27.78
C THR A 668 -2.97 2.45 27.99
N ILE A 669 -2.17 3.40 27.48
CA ILE A 669 -0.70 3.34 27.50
C ILE A 669 -0.14 3.13 28.93
N PRO A 670 -0.60 3.84 29.98
CA PRO A 670 -0.12 3.59 31.34
C PRO A 670 -0.35 2.15 31.82
N ALA A 671 -1.52 1.58 31.53
CA ALA A 671 -1.86 0.20 31.91
C ALA A 671 -1.01 -0.82 31.14
N LEU A 672 -0.72 -0.56 29.86
CA LEU A 672 0.19 -1.37 29.05
C LEU A 672 1.62 -1.32 29.61
N ILE A 673 2.14 -0.12 29.92
CA ILE A 673 3.46 0.06 30.52
C ILE A 673 3.56 -0.69 31.86
N GLN A 674 2.55 -0.55 32.73
CA GLN A 674 2.48 -1.27 34.00
C GLN A 674 2.49 -2.80 33.78
N THR A 675 1.73 -3.27 32.80
CA THR A 675 1.66 -4.70 32.45
C THR A 675 3.01 -5.26 32.02
N VAL A 676 3.80 -4.50 31.24
CA VAL A 676 5.15 -4.92 30.82
C VAL A 676 6.13 -4.99 31.99
N LYS A 677 6.08 -4.02 32.90
CA LYS A 677 6.99 -3.91 34.06
C LYS A 677 6.73 -4.97 35.12
N ASP A 678 5.48 -5.39 35.28
CA ASP A 678 5.09 -6.36 36.28
C ASP A 678 5.54 -7.78 35.93
N GLN A 679 6.58 -8.25 36.64
CA GLN A 679 7.21 -9.55 36.44
C GLN A 679 6.32 -10.74 36.81
N THR A 680 5.18 -10.51 37.48
CA THR A 680 4.23 -11.57 37.81
C THR A 680 3.29 -11.89 36.64
N ASN A 681 3.27 -11.07 35.59
CA ASN A 681 2.57 -11.39 34.35
C ASN A 681 3.35 -12.45 33.53
N SER A 682 2.62 -13.24 32.75
CA SER A 682 3.24 -14.17 31.79
C SER A 682 4.04 -13.40 30.72
N ASP A 683 5.10 -14.01 30.22
CA ASP A 683 5.90 -13.41 29.15
C ASP A 683 5.08 -13.11 27.91
N ALA A 684 4.08 -13.95 27.59
CA ALA A 684 3.17 -13.72 26.47
C ALA A 684 2.38 -12.41 26.62
N ILE A 685 1.87 -12.10 27.81
CA ILE A 685 1.16 -10.85 28.11
C ILE A 685 2.11 -9.66 28.03
N ARG A 686 3.30 -9.78 28.63
CA ARG A 686 4.31 -8.71 28.65
C ARG A 686 4.82 -8.37 27.25
N ILE A 687 5.14 -9.38 26.44
CA ILE A 687 5.59 -9.20 25.06
C ILE A 687 4.48 -8.60 24.20
N ALA A 688 3.23 -9.09 24.33
CA ALA A 688 2.11 -8.54 23.59
C ALA A 688 1.86 -7.06 23.96
N ALA A 689 1.90 -6.72 25.25
CA ALA A 689 1.75 -5.33 25.71
C ALA A 689 2.87 -4.43 25.16
N LEU A 690 4.12 -4.90 25.14
CA LEU A 690 5.25 -4.16 24.58
C LEU A 690 5.16 -4.03 23.06
N GLU A 691 4.72 -5.06 22.34
CA GLU A 691 4.51 -5.00 20.89
C GLU A 691 3.42 -4.00 20.52
N VAL A 692 2.27 -4.01 21.20
CA VAL A 692 1.20 -3.08 20.83
C VAL A 692 1.56 -1.61 21.10
N LEU A 693 2.47 -1.34 22.05
CA LEU A 693 3.02 0.00 22.25
C LEU A 693 3.80 0.53 21.03
N SER A 694 4.28 -0.35 20.14
CA SER A 694 4.92 0.04 18.88
C SER A 694 3.96 0.72 17.90
N TRP A 695 2.64 0.61 18.12
CA TRP A 695 1.60 1.24 17.29
C TRP A 695 1.26 2.67 17.72
N PHE A 696 1.99 3.23 18.69
CA PHE A 696 1.81 4.59 19.20
C PHE A 696 3.02 5.51 18.96
N PRO A 697 3.68 5.49 17.77
CA PRO A 697 4.91 6.25 17.52
C PRO A 697 4.74 7.77 17.63
N ARG A 698 3.50 8.26 17.50
CA ARG A 698 3.13 9.68 17.49
C ARG A 698 2.29 10.11 18.70
N SER A 699 2.02 9.20 19.64
CA SER A 699 1.20 9.50 20.82
C SER A 699 1.77 10.65 21.64
N TYR A 700 0.92 11.46 22.28
CA TYR A 700 1.35 12.44 23.29
C TYR A 700 2.10 11.80 24.47
N LYS A 701 1.98 10.48 24.65
CA LYS A 701 2.73 9.66 25.62
C LYS A 701 3.97 8.97 25.06
N LYS A 702 4.41 9.32 23.85
CA LYS A 702 5.57 8.73 23.16
C LYS A 702 6.80 8.60 24.07
N GLN A 703 7.11 9.64 24.85
CA GLN A 703 8.30 9.64 25.72
C GLN A 703 8.23 8.60 26.84
N GLU A 704 7.03 8.30 27.38
CA GLU A 704 6.83 7.24 28.37
C GLU A 704 7.15 5.85 27.78
N ILE A 705 6.77 5.62 26.52
CA ILE A 705 7.03 4.37 25.80
C ILE A 705 8.51 4.20 25.50
N ILE A 706 9.17 5.26 25.01
CA ILE A 706 10.61 5.26 24.74
C ILE A 706 11.40 4.99 26.03
N ALA A 707 11.00 5.62 27.15
CA ALA A 707 11.63 5.41 28.44
C ALA A 707 11.52 3.94 28.89
N LEU A 708 10.33 3.33 28.76
CA LEU A 708 10.15 1.89 29.03
C LEU A 708 11.06 1.02 28.16
N CYS A 709 11.12 1.30 26.84
CA CYS A 709 11.92 0.47 25.94
C CYS A 709 13.43 0.55 26.27
N LYS A 710 13.94 1.75 26.61
CA LYS A 710 15.33 1.94 27.05
C LYS A 710 15.64 1.22 28.36
N GLU A 711 14.70 1.27 29.31
CA GLU A 711 14.81 0.53 30.58
C GLU A 711 14.92 -0.99 30.33
N ILE A 712 14.09 -1.53 29.43
CA ILE A 712 14.09 -2.96 29.10
C ILE A 712 15.39 -3.38 28.40
N GLU A 713 15.87 -2.58 27.44
CA GLU A 713 17.09 -2.86 26.69
C GLU A 713 18.31 -2.94 27.62
N GLN A 714 18.39 -2.06 28.61
CA GLN A 714 19.51 -1.96 29.55
C GLN A 714 19.37 -2.88 30.78
N GLY A 715 18.14 -3.27 31.14
CA GLY A 715 17.87 -4.03 32.36
C GLY A 715 18.25 -5.51 32.26
N GLU A 716 18.94 -6.04 33.27
CA GLU A 716 19.30 -7.48 33.33
C GLU A 716 18.11 -8.39 33.66
N SER A 717 17.07 -7.85 34.28
CA SER A 717 15.87 -8.58 34.72
C SER A 717 14.88 -8.91 33.60
N TYR A 718 15.13 -8.44 32.37
CA TYR A 718 14.26 -8.68 31.21
C TYR A 718 14.83 -9.78 30.31
N ASN A 719 13.95 -10.67 29.84
CA ASN A 719 14.32 -11.74 28.91
C ASN A 719 14.70 -11.19 27.51
N GLN A 720 15.31 -12.05 26.69
CA GLN A 720 15.83 -11.65 25.37
C GLN A 720 14.73 -11.24 24.39
N GLU A 721 13.54 -11.84 24.45
CA GLU A 721 12.42 -11.48 23.57
C GLU A 721 11.89 -10.08 23.86
N LEU A 722 11.77 -9.70 25.14
CA LEU A 722 11.40 -8.34 25.56
C LEU A 722 12.45 -7.33 25.11
N LYS A 723 13.74 -7.66 25.23
CA LYS A 723 14.85 -6.82 24.73
C LYS A 723 14.79 -6.64 23.22
N LYS A 724 14.56 -7.74 22.48
CA LYS A 724 14.41 -7.73 21.02
C LYS A 724 13.26 -6.81 20.59
N GLN A 725 12.09 -6.95 21.23
CA GLN A 725 10.92 -6.12 20.95
C GLN A 725 11.14 -4.65 21.38
N ALA A 726 11.80 -4.39 22.51
CA ALA A 726 12.12 -3.02 22.95
C ALA A 726 13.04 -2.31 21.95
N LYS A 727 14.09 -2.99 21.47
CA LYS A 727 14.98 -2.47 20.44
C LYS A 727 14.23 -2.16 19.15
N LYS A 728 13.34 -3.06 18.73
CA LYS A 728 12.45 -2.84 17.58
C LYS A 728 11.60 -1.59 17.75
N ASN A 729 10.94 -1.46 18.89
CA ASN A 729 10.11 -0.30 19.20
C ASN A 729 10.95 0.98 19.10
N ILE A 730 12.12 1.06 19.75
CA ILE A 730 13.01 2.22 19.66
C ILE A 730 13.28 2.59 18.20
N GLY A 731 13.58 1.63 17.34
CA GLY A 731 13.77 1.86 15.91
C GLY A 731 12.54 2.39 15.16
N ILE A 732 11.32 2.12 15.63
CA ILE A 732 10.06 2.67 15.09
C ILE A 732 9.86 4.13 15.54
N PHE A 733 10.30 4.48 16.76
CA PHE A 733 10.12 5.82 17.34
C PHE A 733 11.15 6.86 16.87
N LEU A 734 12.33 6.39 16.43
CA LEU A 734 13.40 7.17 15.80
C LEU A 734 13.14 7.29 14.29
#